data_AF-A0A9D2SRH1-F1
#
_entry.id   AF-A0A9D2SRH1-F1
#
_cell.length_a   1.000
_cell.length_b   1.000
_cell.length_c   1.000
_cell.angle_alpha   90.00
_cell.angle_beta   90.00
_cell.angle_gamma   90.00
#
_symmetry.space_group_name_H-M   'P 1'
#
loop_
_entity.id
_entity.type
_entity.pdbx_description
1 polymer ?
#
loop_
_entity_poly.entity_id
_entity_poly.type
_entity_poly.pdbx_seq_one_letter_code
_entity_poly.pdbx_strand_id
1 'polypeptide(L)'
;MNERMTQLFCRIGGKDEPLNRVDVSEKPASGRRAEKALYENSRIRATLTWEPVGEGRTRLACSWQNRTQEKLSCQLEIRIRTDFVYEHYVIPGVSLNGNDWGKGKEPKGLASGGEPWVFDYRRTTIPACTISENGDRYFALMASDESPLSMQASCSMLPQEDGTMVHRLLYPCIERPETYCRRDCYEPSHEDFLTFDPQEAKETAAWLLAGRPVRPNFATACVEDAALELLGSPFPSAYGTDEVKRLCCAFAERLVVETNGRKMFSIGQTPDGKGGFQNAEGYEFGWCGQNGMYARLFLERGLRTGDQKLICTALDNLDAWTHEAVEETGLIHTHYHWMLNGESDVEDTCNLGFAVLELTRAWSVMRKNGEDRPEWLEAARRIADFLISHWADEHGFGKAWNVKTGECADPAGTIGAYLIPGLVELYLADGRERWLEAARRACRFYRDRDLFSFQCTAGALDTYCIDKESSGPLLAGALALYEIDKAEEWLECAKLAGWYFCSWMFHHDIIPGENSDFARYGYRTLGGTSVSAQHHHIDPWGALMVPQLLRLWKITGDWHWHRRASLMWANAVQNLAPSQGKTIHGLFREAGAQNEGYHHCCWGDPGAPGFINDWLVAWPQAFCWNTAEQITDADLADPAQKSHKGSDIVKPSETFQKNDTE
;
A
#
# COMPACT_ATOMS: atom_id res chain seq x y z
N MET A 1 28.03 8.88 9.32
CA MET A 1 27.34 9.99 9.99
C MET A 1 28.24 10.58 11.06
N ASN A 2 28.16 11.88 11.29
CA ASN A 2 28.93 12.57 12.32
C ASN A 2 28.07 12.70 13.58
N GLU A 3 28.55 12.22 14.73
CA GLU A 3 27.86 12.37 16.03
C GLU A 3 27.44 13.82 16.35
N ARG A 4 28.15 14.80 15.77
CA ARG A 4 27.88 16.24 15.96
C ARG A 4 26.54 16.70 15.39
N MET A 5 25.85 15.87 14.60
CA MET A 5 24.56 16.19 14.00
C MET A 5 23.37 15.67 14.81
N THR A 6 23.61 14.98 15.93
CA THR A 6 22.57 14.45 16.81
C THR A 6 22.35 15.37 18.00
N GLN A 7 21.08 15.66 18.29
CA GLN A 7 20.66 16.44 19.46
C GLN A 7 19.55 15.70 20.19
N LEU A 8 19.57 15.75 21.51
CA LEU A 8 18.54 15.16 22.36
C LEU A 8 17.78 16.25 23.10
N PHE A 9 16.46 16.09 23.20
CA PHE A 9 15.58 17.03 23.90
C PHE A 9 14.66 16.27 24.85
N CYS A 10 14.22 16.94 25.91
CA CYS A 10 13.06 16.53 26.68
C CYS A 10 12.06 17.68 26.80
N ARG A 11 10.77 17.42 26.55
CA ARG A 11 9.71 18.39 26.72
C ARG A 11 9.00 18.19 28.05
N ILE A 12 9.01 19.21 28.91
CA ILE A 12 8.42 19.16 30.25
C ILE A 12 7.57 20.40 30.48
N GLY A 13 6.30 20.21 30.88
CA GLY A 13 5.36 21.33 31.07
C GLY A 13 5.20 22.20 29.82
N GLY A 14 5.26 21.60 28.63
CA GLY A 14 5.13 22.28 27.34
C GLY A 14 6.38 23.02 26.84
N LYS A 15 7.53 22.89 27.52
CA LYS A 15 8.79 23.53 27.11
C LYS A 15 9.82 22.48 26.70
N ASP A 16 10.45 22.68 25.54
CA ASP A 16 11.56 21.85 25.07
C ASP A 16 12.85 22.28 25.79
N GLU A 17 13.46 21.35 26.52
CA GLU A 17 14.75 21.53 27.19
C GLU A 17 15.81 20.68 26.47
N PRO A 18 16.85 21.28 25.85
CA PRO A 18 17.93 20.52 25.22
C PRO A 18 18.78 19.80 26.27
N LEU A 19 19.30 18.62 25.92
CA LEU A 19 20.32 17.92 26.70
C LEU A 19 21.70 18.25 26.12
N ASN A 20 22.62 18.69 26.97
CA ASN A 20 23.97 19.05 26.56
C ASN A 20 24.85 17.80 26.52
N ARG A 21 25.63 17.65 25.45
CA ARG A 21 26.65 16.60 25.35
C ARG A 21 27.69 16.78 26.45
N VAL A 22 28.03 15.70 27.15
CA VAL A 22 29.11 15.63 28.11
C VAL A 22 30.22 14.81 27.47
N ASP A 23 31.37 15.44 27.22
CA ASP A 23 32.52 14.72 26.66
C ASP A 23 33.01 13.68 27.67
N VAL A 24 32.75 12.41 27.37
CA VAL A 24 33.38 11.29 28.09
C VAL A 24 34.71 11.03 27.40
N SER A 25 35.81 11.43 28.03
CA SER A 25 37.16 11.21 27.53
C SER A 25 37.56 9.74 27.63
N GLU A 26 37.07 8.89 26.74
CA GLU A 26 37.66 7.58 26.49
C GLU A 26 38.06 7.48 25.02
N LYS A 27 39.38 7.51 24.77
CA LYS A 27 39.93 7.24 23.43
C LYS A 27 39.48 5.83 23.00
N PRO A 28 38.93 5.64 21.79
CA PRO A 28 38.57 4.32 21.32
C PRO A 28 39.84 3.47 21.13
N ALA A 29 39.89 2.33 21.83
CA ALA A 29 40.81 1.25 21.50
C ALA A 29 40.34 0.58 20.20
N SER A 30 41.27 0.33 19.28
CA SER A 30 41.05 -0.14 17.91
C SER A 30 40.12 -1.35 17.78
N GLY A 31 39.15 -1.26 16.86
CA GLY A 31 38.22 -2.31 16.45
C GLY A 31 36.80 -1.76 16.32
N ARG A 32 35.98 -2.29 15.40
CA ARG A 32 34.56 -1.91 15.18
C ARG A 32 33.74 -2.03 16.48
N ARG A 33 33.80 -1.03 17.35
CA ARG A 33 33.12 -1.00 18.64
C ARG A 33 32.08 0.11 18.62
N ALA A 34 30.95 -0.14 19.26
CA ALA A 34 29.84 0.80 19.35
C ALA A 34 30.30 2.17 19.87
N GLU A 35 29.85 3.24 19.22
CA GLU A 35 30.20 4.61 19.58
C GLU A 35 29.31 5.08 20.75
N LYS A 36 29.95 5.69 21.76
CA LYS A 36 29.45 6.13 23.08
C LYS A 36 29.21 7.63 23.24
N ALA A 37 27.99 8.15 23.39
CA ALA A 37 27.81 9.55 23.82
C ALA A 37 26.87 9.72 25.03
N LEU A 38 27.22 10.67 25.91
CA LEU A 38 26.43 11.05 27.08
C LEU A 38 25.85 12.45 26.87
N TYR A 39 24.57 12.62 27.18
CA TYR A 39 23.85 13.89 27.15
C TYR A 39 23.13 14.10 28.48
N GLU A 40 23.12 15.32 29.02
CA GLU A 40 22.33 15.61 30.21
C GLU A 40 21.87 17.07 30.30
N ASN A 41 20.79 17.27 31.04
CA ASN A 41 20.40 18.55 31.61
C ASN A 41 20.15 18.38 33.12
N SER A 42 19.46 19.33 33.76
CA SER A 42 19.17 19.28 35.20
C SER A 42 18.23 18.14 35.60
N ARG A 43 17.48 17.55 34.67
CA ARG A 43 16.40 16.58 34.93
C ARG A 43 16.63 15.21 34.33
N ILE A 44 17.16 15.12 33.12
CA ILE A 44 17.38 13.88 32.38
C ILE A 44 18.86 13.69 32.09
N ARG A 45 19.31 12.44 32.15
CA ARG A 45 20.56 11.95 31.55
C ARG A 45 20.22 10.93 30.48
N ALA A 46 20.78 11.08 29.29
CA ALA A 46 20.59 10.17 28.18
C ALA A 46 21.94 9.61 27.72
N THR A 47 22.03 8.30 27.57
CA THR A 47 23.22 7.62 27.05
C THR A 47 22.88 7.02 25.71
N LEU A 48 23.49 7.55 24.65
CA LEU A 48 23.25 7.17 23.27
C LEU A 48 24.39 6.30 22.75
N THR A 49 24.05 5.18 22.11
CA THR A 49 25.02 4.22 21.57
C THR A 49 24.70 3.94 20.10
N TRP A 50 25.71 4.04 19.23
CA TRP A 50 25.60 3.70 17.81
C TRP A 50 26.28 2.36 17.53
N GLU A 51 25.50 1.39 17.07
CA GLU A 51 25.98 0.03 16.80
C GLU A 51 25.83 -0.26 15.30
N PRO A 52 26.92 -0.30 14.53
CA PRO A 52 26.85 -0.69 13.12
C PRO A 52 26.38 -2.14 12.98
N VAL A 53 25.28 -2.36 12.24
CA VAL A 53 24.67 -3.69 12.03
C VAL A 53 24.77 -4.19 10.59
N GLY A 54 25.38 -3.40 9.71
CA GLY A 54 25.55 -3.74 8.30
C GLY A 54 26.04 -2.53 7.51
N GLU A 55 26.20 -2.70 6.20
CA GLU A 55 26.53 -1.58 5.32
C GLU A 55 25.38 -0.57 5.32
N GLY A 56 25.67 0.69 5.64
CA GLY A 56 24.68 1.76 5.67
C GLY A 56 23.64 1.67 6.80
N ARG A 57 23.77 0.71 7.73
CA ARG A 57 22.76 0.45 8.78
C ARG A 57 23.37 0.55 10.17
N THR A 58 22.75 1.35 11.04
CA THR A 58 23.19 1.55 12.42
C THR A 58 22.01 1.47 13.37
N ARG A 59 22.12 0.63 14.41
CA ARG A 59 21.21 0.63 15.55
C ARG A 59 21.57 1.79 16.46
N LEU A 60 20.56 2.54 16.89
CA LEU A 60 20.68 3.63 17.83
C LEU A 60 19.98 3.23 19.12
N ALA A 61 20.73 2.97 20.19
CA ALA A 61 20.18 2.63 21.50
C ALA A 61 20.33 3.80 22.47
N CYS A 62 19.26 4.19 23.14
CA CYS A 62 19.25 5.31 24.07
C CYS A 62 18.64 4.92 25.43
N SER A 63 19.44 5.07 26.48
CA SER A 63 19.05 4.93 27.88
C SER A 63 18.73 6.29 28.46
N TRP A 64 17.48 6.53 28.83
CA TRP A 64 16.99 7.79 29.39
C TRP A 64 16.76 7.64 30.89
N GLN A 65 17.46 8.42 31.72
CA GLN A 65 17.41 8.34 33.17
C GLN A 65 16.88 9.64 33.79
N ASN A 66 15.89 9.53 34.67
CA ASN A 66 15.46 10.62 35.54
C ASN A 66 16.51 10.90 36.62
N ARG A 67 17.14 12.07 36.58
CA ARG A 67 18.17 12.48 37.55
C ARG A 67 17.59 13.04 38.84
N THR A 68 16.31 13.36 38.85
CA THR A 68 15.66 14.03 39.96
C THR A 68 15.27 13.02 41.05
N GLN A 69 14.90 13.55 42.22
CA GLN A 69 14.32 12.77 43.32
C GLN A 69 12.78 12.75 43.26
N GLU A 70 12.20 13.30 42.19
CA GLU A 70 10.75 13.42 42.00
C GLU A 70 10.32 12.62 40.78
N LYS A 71 9.02 12.31 40.73
CA LYS A 71 8.40 11.75 39.53
C LYS A 71 8.44 12.78 38.40
N LEU A 72 8.89 12.36 37.23
CA LEU A 72 9.02 13.23 36.06
C LEU A 72 8.07 12.78 34.95
N SER A 73 7.29 13.71 34.43
CA SER A 73 6.45 13.50 33.23
C SER A 73 7.03 14.32 32.08
N CYS A 74 7.40 13.65 30.98
CA CYS A 74 8.12 14.28 29.88
C CYS A 74 7.86 13.58 28.53
N GLN A 75 8.12 14.30 27.45
CA GLN A 75 8.35 13.70 26.13
C GLN A 75 9.85 13.72 25.84
N LEU A 76 10.35 12.70 25.16
CA LEU A 76 11.76 12.57 24.78
C LEU A 76 11.87 12.70 23.27
N GLU A 77 12.98 13.23 22.80
CA GLU A 77 13.17 13.47 21.38
C GLU A 77 14.63 13.29 20.96
N ILE A 78 14.80 12.60 19.83
CA ILE A 78 16.06 12.47 19.09
C ILE A 78 15.91 13.28 17.80
N ARG A 79 16.81 14.25 17.59
CA ARG A 79 16.91 15.01 16.33
C ARG A 79 18.22 14.68 15.63
N ILE A 80 18.16 14.43 14.33
CA ILE A 80 19.35 14.20 13.51
C ILE A 80 19.27 15.02 12.24
N ARG A 81 20.27 15.87 12.02
CA ARG A 81 20.38 16.70 10.81
C ARG A 81 21.20 15.99 9.73
N THR A 82 20.75 16.04 8.48
CA THR A 82 21.53 15.58 7.33
C THR A 82 22.67 16.54 7.00
N ASP A 83 23.69 16.04 6.30
CA ASP A 83 24.84 16.82 5.82
C ASP A 83 24.79 17.09 4.30
N PHE A 84 23.61 16.94 3.70
CA PHE A 84 23.37 17.15 2.28
C PHE A 84 22.06 17.90 2.06
N VAL A 85 22.01 18.65 0.96
CA VAL A 85 20.78 19.28 0.48
C VAL A 85 19.86 18.20 -0.07
N TYR A 86 18.64 18.12 0.46
CA TYR A 86 17.65 17.16 -0.02
C TYR A 86 16.93 17.70 -1.26
N GLU A 87 16.56 16.79 -2.15
CA GLU A 87 15.75 17.06 -3.36
C GLU A 87 14.36 16.39 -3.25
N HIS A 88 14.24 15.35 -2.41
CA HIS A 88 13.02 14.60 -2.21
C HIS A 88 12.93 14.08 -0.76
N TYR A 89 11.71 13.91 -0.25
CA TYR A 89 11.47 13.34 1.08
C TYR A 89 10.18 12.52 1.13
N VAL A 90 10.16 11.54 2.02
CA VAL A 90 9.00 10.65 2.24
C VAL A 90 8.81 10.38 3.73
N ILE A 91 7.57 10.45 4.19
CA ILE A 91 7.09 9.82 5.42
C ILE A 91 6.21 8.65 4.97
N PRO A 92 6.70 7.39 5.02
CA PRO A 92 6.06 6.25 4.36
C PRO A 92 4.58 6.09 4.74
N GLY A 93 3.71 5.98 3.73
CA GLY A 93 2.26 5.88 3.87
C GLY A 93 1.53 7.18 4.23
N VAL A 94 2.24 8.27 4.55
CA VAL A 94 1.65 9.55 5.02
C VAL A 94 1.92 10.71 4.07
N SER A 95 3.18 10.94 3.70
CA SER A 95 3.59 12.07 2.87
C SER A 95 4.60 11.64 1.82
N LEU A 96 4.20 11.76 0.55
CA LEU A 96 5.01 11.46 -0.63
C LEU A 96 5.42 12.79 -1.25
N ASN A 97 6.51 13.36 -0.73
CA ASN A 97 7.02 14.68 -1.09
C ASN A 97 5.99 15.81 -0.91
N GLY A 98 5.31 15.83 0.24
CA GLY A 98 4.41 16.92 0.63
C GLY A 98 2.95 16.76 0.19
N ASN A 99 2.63 15.74 -0.60
CA ASN A 99 1.26 15.46 -1.08
C ASN A 99 0.64 16.62 -1.88
N ASP A 100 1.40 17.40 -2.64
CA ASP A 100 0.88 18.64 -3.27
C ASP A 100 -0.17 18.41 -4.38
N TRP A 101 -0.31 17.19 -4.88
CA TRP A 101 -1.32 16.87 -5.90
C TRP A 101 -2.72 16.65 -5.28
N GLY A 102 -3.74 17.08 -6.01
CA GLY A 102 -5.14 16.83 -5.66
C GLY A 102 -5.82 17.97 -4.90
N LYS A 103 -7.07 17.74 -4.49
CA LYS A 103 -7.94 18.74 -3.84
C LYS A 103 -8.30 18.36 -2.41
N GLY A 104 -7.84 17.18 -1.96
CA GLY A 104 -8.01 16.74 -0.59
C GLY A 104 -7.28 17.63 0.40
N LYS A 105 -7.75 17.56 1.64
CA LYS A 105 -7.22 18.27 2.80
C LYS A 105 -6.49 17.33 3.74
N GLU A 106 -5.99 16.20 3.27
CA GLU A 106 -4.99 15.42 3.99
C GLU A 106 -3.77 16.28 4.35
N PRO A 107 -2.92 15.84 5.30
CA PRO A 107 -1.73 16.60 5.65
C PRO A 107 -0.87 16.92 4.42
N LYS A 108 -0.72 18.21 4.15
CA LYS A 108 0.13 18.76 3.08
C LYS A 108 1.43 19.34 3.65
N GLY A 109 2.51 19.26 2.89
CA GLY A 109 3.83 19.75 3.27
C GLY A 109 4.38 19.10 4.56
N LEU A 110 5.29 19.81 5.23
CA LEU A 110 5.90 19.39 6.50
C LEU A 110 5.39 20.15 7.73
N ALA A 111 4.47 21.11 7.54
CA ALA A 111 3.92 21.94 8.61
C ALA A 111 2.49 22.41 8.29
N SER A 112 1.72 22.70 9.33
CA SER A 112 0.41 23.36 9.26
C SER A 112 0.39 24.56 10.20
N GLY A 113 -0.07 25.72 9.70
CA GLY A 113 -0.07 26.95 10.48
C GLY A 113 1.32 27.40 10.98
N GLY A 114 2.39 26.94 10.33
CA GLY A 114 3.78 27.19 10.76
C GLY A 114 4.31 26.20 11.80
N GLU A 115 3.46 25.32 12.35
CA GLU A 115 3.85 24.27 13.28
C GLU A 115 4.17 22.97 12.52
N PRO A 116 5.31 22.31 12.80
CA PRO A 116 5.67 21.08 12.12
C PRO A 116 4.67 19.95 12.36
N TRP A 117 4.38 19.18 11.33
CA TRP A 117 3.63 17.94 11.48
C TRP A 117 4.43 16.94 12.33
N VAL A 118 3.75 16.28 13.24
CA VAL A 118 4.23 15.13 14.01
C VAL A 118 3.20 14.02 13.84
N PHE A 119 3.63 12.88 13.32
CA PHE A 119 2.77 11.74 13.02
C PHE A 119 3.09 10.55 13.92
N ASP A 120 2.04 9.91 14.42
CA ASP A 120 2.12 8.65 15.15
C ASP A 120 2.68 7.52 14.28
N TYR A 121 3.49 6.61 14.82
CA TYR A 121 3.96 5.42 14.10
C TYR A 121 2.82 4.60 13.49
N ARG A 122 1.63 4.63 14.12
CA ARG A 122 0.43 3.97 13.60
C ARG A 122 -0.02 4.54 12.27
N ARG A 123 0.41 5.72 11.83
CA ARG A 123 0.11 6.23 10.48
C ARG A 123 1.15 5.81 9.45
N THR A 124 2.36 5.55 9.89
CA THR A 124 3.49 5.28 9.01
C THR A 124 3.59 3.80 8.70
N THR A 125 3.84 3.45 7.44
CA THR A 125 3.96 2.05 7.00
C THR A 125 5.28 1.38 7.44
N ILE A 126 6.26 2.19 7.85
CA ILE A 126 7.47 1.79 8.57
C ILE A 126 7.48 2.63 9.86
N PRO A 127 7.62 2.03 11.06
CA PRO A 127 7.22 2.69 12.29
C PRO A 127 8.03 3.97 12.54
N ALA A 128 7.31 5.10 12.60
CA ALA A 128 7.86 6.44 12.81
C ALA A 128 9.02 6.77 11.83
N CYS A 129 8.92 6.31 10.59
CA CYS A 129 9.97 6.47 9.60
C CYS A 129 9.93 7.84 8.90
N THR A 130 11.12 8.39 8.65
CA THR A 130 11.34 9.61 7.85
C THR A 130 12.49 9.38 6.89
N ILE A 131 12.37 9.85 5.65
CA ILE A 131 13.33 9.61 4.58
C ILE A 131 13.59 10.93 3.85
N SER A 132 14.86 11.29 3.64
CA SER A 132 15.26 12.38 2.74
C SER A 132 16.40 11.92 1.84
N GLU A 133 16.44 12.43 0.61
CA GLU A 133 17.42 12.04 -0.39
C GLU A 133 17.78 13.15 -1.37
N ASN A 134 18.90 12.97 -2.06
CA ASN A 134 19.21 13.54 -3.36
C ASN A 134 19.73 12.44 -4.29
N GLY A 135 20.09 12.76 -5.54
CA GLY A 135 20.56 11.77 -6.51
C GLY A 135 21.78 10.92 -6.09
N ASP A 136 22.55 11.34 -5.07
CA ASP A 136 23.76 10.65 -4.62
C ASP A 136 23.61 9.91 -3.30
N ARG A 137 22.74 10.38 -2.40
CA ARG A 137 22.66 9.91 -1.01
C ARG A 137 21.25 9.97 -0.46
N TYR A 138 20.93 9.06 0.44
CA TYR A 138 19.73 9.14 1.27
C TYR A 138 20.08 8.98 2.76
N PHE A 139 19.17 9.46 3.59
CA PHE A 139 19.15 9.22 5.03
C PHE A 139 17.73 8.89 5.49
N ALA A 140 17.59 7.89 6.34
CA ALA A 140 16.35 7.56 7.02
C ALA A 140 16.54 7.27 8.51
N LEU A 141 15.54 7.64 9.29
CA LEU A 141 15.41 7.36 10.71
C LEU A 141 14.06 6.70 10.95
N MET A 142 14.04 5.54 11.61
CA MET A 142 12.83 4.79 11.95
C MET A 142 12.91 4.21 13.36
N ALA A 143 11.77 3.98 14.00
CA ALA A 143 11.69 3.29 15.28
C ALA A 143 12.07 1.81 15.15
N SER A 144 12.54 1.23 16.26
CA SER A 144 12.81 -0.21 16.37
C SER A 144 11.61 -0.94 16.97
N ASP A 145 11.34 -2.17 16.53
CA ASP A 145 10.31 -3.07 17.09
C ASP A 145 10.84 -3.93 18.26
N GLU A 146 12.07 -3.70 18.72
CA GLU A 146 12.71 -4.43 19.83
C GLU A 146 11.99 -4.30 21.18
N SER A 147 11.22 -3.22 21.38
CA SER A 147 10.37 -3.06 22.56
C SER A 147 9.15 -2.19 22.25
N PRO A 148 8.03 -2.35 22.99
CA PRO A 148 6.86 -1.49 22.83
C PRO A 148 7.19 0.00 22.93
N LEU A 149 8.04 0.39 23.89
CA LEU A 149 8.47 1.77 24.07
C LEU A 149 9.31 2.30 22.90
N SER A 150 10.12 1.44 22.26
CA SER A 150 10.90 1.83 21.08
C SER A 150 10.01 2.03 19.86
N MET A 151 9.01 1.17 19.69
CA MET A 151 8.13 1.17 18.52
C MET A 151 7.06 2.27 18.60
N GLN A 152 6.52 2.52 19.80
CA GLN A 152 5.52 3.55 20.07
C GLN A 152 6.13 4.95 20.10
N ALA A 153 6.62 5.37 18.94
CA ALA A 153 7.21 6.67 18.69
C ALA A 153 6.36 7.49 17.70
N SER A 154 6.66 8.78 17.60
CA SER A 154 6.20 9.64 16.53
C SER A 154 7.36 10.18 15.72
N CYS A 155 7.08 10.60 14.49
CA CYS A 155 8.08 11.13 13.57
C CYS A 155 7.72 12.52 13.06
N SER A 156 8.74 13.29 12.67
CA SER A 156 8.58 14.62 12.11
C SER A 156 9.84 15.00 11.31
N MET A 157 9.69 15.87 10.32
CA MET A 157 10.80 16.37 9.49
C MET A 157 10.78 17.90 9.45
N LEU A 158 11.94 18.53 9.64
CA LEU A 158 12.09 19.99 9.63
C LEU A 158 13.09 20.42 8.55
N PRO A 159 12.63 21.08 7.47
CA PRO A 159 13.54 21.64 6.48
C PRO A 159 14.36 22.78 7.10
N GLN A 160 15.62 22.90 6.73
CA GLN A 160 16.53 23.95 7.19
C GLN A 160 16.78 24.98 6.09
N GLU A 161 17.14 26.20 6.47
CA GLU A 161 17.41 27.29 5.52
C GLU A 161 18.54 26.97 4.53
N ASP A 162 19.49 26.11 4.90
CA ASP A 162 20.59 25.68 4.04
C ASP A 162 20.23 24.48 3.14
N GLY A 163 18.96 24.07 3.11
CA GLY A 163 18.45 22.96 2.31
C GLY A 163 18.71 21.58 2.91
N THR A 164 19.30 21.48 4.11
CA THR A 164 19.41 20.21 4.84
C THR A 164 18.09 19.86 5.55
N MET A 165 17.96 18.63 6.03
CA MET A 165 16.77 18.13 6.71
C MET A 165 17.08 17.70 8.13
N VAL A 166 16.24 18.07 9.10
CA VAL A 166 16.26 17.49 10.45
C VAL A 166 15.17 16.43 10.55
N HIS A 167 15.58 15.20 10.86
CA HIS A 167 14.71 14.08 11.15
C HIS A 167 14.49 13.97 12.66
N ARG A 168 13.26 13.71 13.09
CA ARG A 168 12.87 13.69 14.50
C ARG A 168 12.20 12.38 14.84
N LEU A 169 12.56 11.81 15.97
CA LEU A 169 11.90 10.67 16.59
C LEU A 169 11.51 11.07 18.02
N LEU A 170 10.22 10.95 18.36
CA LEU A 170 9.63 11.45 19.59
C LEU A 170 8.98 10.32 20.39
N TYR A 171 9.10 10.36 21.70
CA TYR A 171 8.50 9.40 22.63
C TYR A 171 7.72 10.13 23.73
N PRO A 172 6.49 9.69 24.09
CA PRO A 172 5.74 8.58 23.49
C PRO A 172 5.07 9.03 22.17
N CYS A 173 4.21 8.18 21.61
CA CYS A 173 3.33 8.52 20.48
C CYS A 173 2.49 9.78 20.74
N ILE A 174 2.58 10.74 19.84
CA ILE A 174 1.82 11.99 19.80
C ILE A 174 1.51 12.41 18.36
N GLU A 175 0.52 13.29 18.20
CA GLU A 175 0.18 13.92 16.92
C GLU A 175 0.04 15.44 17.08
N ARG A 176 0.68 16.21 16.19
CA ARG A 176 0.69 17.68 16.21
C ARG A 176 0.79 18.27 14.80
N PRO A 177 0.35 19.52 14.58
CA PRO A 177 -0.47 20.35 15.48
C PRO A 177 -1.92 19.86 15.64
N GLU A 178 -2.35 18.93 14.79
CA GLU A 178 -3.69 18.36 14.75
C GLU A 178 -3.63 16.85 14.45
N THR A 179 -4.72 16.15 14.71
CA THR A 179 -4.89 14.71 14.44
C THR A 179 -5.79 14.56 13.20
N TYR A 180 -5.28 14.02 12.09
CA TYR A 180 -6.10 13.78 10.89
C TYR A 180 -7.06 12.59 11.10
N CYS A 181 -8.32 12.89 11.40
CA CYS A 181 -9.23 11.94 12.06
C CYS A 181 -10.22 11.23 11.13
N ARG A 182 -10.46 11.77 9.94
CA ARG A 182 -11.31 11.20 8.87
C ARG A 182 -11.05 12.01 7.60
N ARG A 183 -11.63 11.61 6.47
CA ARG A 183 -11.50 12.34 5.20
C ARG A 183 -11.71 13.85 5.40
N ASP A 184 -10.67 14.62 5.11
CA ASP A 184 -10.61 16.09 5.15
C ASP A 184 -10.98 16.74 6.50
N CYS A 185 -10.85 16.00 7.60
CA CYS A 185 -11.17 16.51 8.93
C CYS A 185 -10.05 16.26 9.92
N TYR A 186 -10.01 17.16 10.89
CA TYR A 186 -8.98 17.21 11.92
C TYR A 186 -9.65 17.30 13.29
N GLU A 187 -9.05 16.60 14.26
CA GLU A 187 -9.31 16.77 15.69
C GLU A 187 -8.11 17.49 16.33
N PRO A 188 -8.26 18.00 17.57
CA PRO A 188 -7.14 18.52 18.34
C PRO A 188 -5.95 17.55 18.40
N SER A 189 -4.75 18.10 18.58
CA SER A 189 -3.52 17.33 18.78
C SER A 189 -3.68 16.24 19.84
N HIS A 190 -3.14 15.06 19.57
CA HIS A 190 -3.01 13.99 20.55
C HIS A 190 -1.67 14.12 21.28
N GLU A 191 -1.71 14.28 22.59
CA GLU A 191 -0.53 14.53 23.43
C GLU A 191 -0.47 13.53 24.57
N ASP A 192 0.67 12.88 24.74
CA ASP A 192 0.93 11.94 25.83
C ASP A 192 2.36 12.15 26.38
N PHE A 193 2.63 11.64 27.58
CA PHE A 193 3.88 11.85 28.30
C PHE A 193 4.36 10.57 28.98
N LEU A 194 5.65 10.30 28.85
CA LEU A 194 6.31 9.25 29.63
C LEU A 194 6.45 9.69 31.07
N THR A 195 6.06 8.80 31.98
CA THR A 195 6.29 8.97 33.41
C THR A 195 7.53 8.19 33.84
N PHE A 196 8.44 8.85 34.54
CA PHE A 196 9.61 8.27 35.20
C PHE A 196 9.47 8.38 36.71
N ASP A 197 9.66 7.28 37.43
CA ASP A 197 9.92 7.32 38.87
C ASP A 197 11.32 7.91 39.16
N PRO A 198 11.58 8.36 40.40
CA PRO A 198 12.90 8.88 40.77
C PRO A 198 14.02 7.89 40.44
N GLN A 199 15.06 8.34 39.73
CA GLN A 199 16.21 7.52 39.29
C GLN A 199 15.89 6.40 38.29
N GLU A 200 14.64 6.26 37.84
CA GLU A 200 14.26 5.27 36.82
C GLU A 200 14.98 5.55 35.50
N ALA A 201 15.37 4.47 34.82
CA ALA A 201 15.86 4.51 33.45
C ALA A 201 14.91 3.74 32.52
N LYS A 202 14.71 4.27 31.31
CA LYS A 202 13.96 3.63 30.23
C LYS A 202 14.79 3.55 28.97
N GLU A 203 14.68 2.43 28.26
CA GLU A 203 15.45 2.14 27.07
C GLU A 203 14.60 2.29 25.82
N THR A 204 15.16 2.94 24.81
CA THR A 204 14.57 3.09 23.46
C THR A 204 15.61 2.71 22.41
N ALA A 205 15.15 2.17 21.29
CA ALA A 205 15.97 1.85 20.14
C ALA A 205 15.37 2.39 18.84
N ALA A 206 16.23 2.70 17.88
CA ALA A 206 15.88 3.18 16.55
C ALA A 206 16.89 2.66 15.52
N TRP A 207 16.55 2.78 14.24
CA TRP A 207 17.42 2.42 13.13
C TRP A 207 17.75 3.65 12.29
N LEU A 208 19.02 3.78 11.95
CA LEU A 208 19.54 4.76 11.01
C LEU A 208 19.96 4.03 9.75
N LEU A 209 19.46 4.51 8.62
CA LEU A 209 19.77 3.96 7.30
C LEU A 209 20.34 5.08 6.44
N ALA A 210 21.46 4.82 5.78
CA ALA A 210 22.08 5.76 4.86
C ALA A 210 22.78 5.00 3.74
N GLY A 211 22.70 5.53 2.53
CA GLY A 211 23.27 4.89 1.35
C GLY A 211 23.05 5.73 0.10
N ARG A 212 23.15 5.10 -1.05
CA ARG A 212 22.78 5.70 -2.34
C ARG A 212 21.39 5.18 -2.75
N PRO A 213 20.46 6.05 -3.18
CA PRO A 213 19.17 5.57 -3.64
C PRO A 213 19.34 4.73 -4.91
N VAL A 214 18.50 3.72 -5.11
CA VAL A 214 18.53 2.88 -6.34
C VAL A 214 18.31 3.72 -7.61
N ARG A 215 17.60 4.84 -7.47
CA ARG A 215 17.32 5.88 -8.46
C ARG A 215 16.90 7.15 -7.72
N PRO A 216 17.10 8.37 -8.26
CA PRO A 216 16.51 9.59 -7.69
C PRO A 216 15.00 9.42 -7.39
N ASN A 217 14.56 9.88 -6.22
CA ASN A 217 13.19 9.74 -5.68
C ASN A 217 12.80 8.33 -5.19
N PHE A 218 13.73 7.36 -5.19
CA PHE A 218 13.48 5.98 -4.80
C PHE A 218 14.34 5.51 -3.62
N ALA A 219 14.81 6.41 -2.75
CA ALA A 219 15.41 6.02 -1.47
C ALA A 219 14.47 5.14 -0.63
N THR A 220 13.16 5.38 -0.73
CA THR A 220 12.12 4.58 -0.04
C THR A 220 12.24 3.09 -0.35
N ALA A 221 12.56 2.71 -1.58
CA ALA A 221 12.76 1.31 -1.95
C ALA A 221 13.90 0.64 -1.13
N CYS A 222 15.04 1.35 -0.98
CA CYS A 222 16.16 0.88 -0.17
C CYS A 222 15.78 0.73 1.30
N VAL A 223 14.96 1.66 1.81
CA VAL A 223 14.52 1.71 3.20
C VAL A 223 13.51 0.61 3.50
N GLU A 224 12.58 0.33 2.60
CA GLU A 224 11.64 -0.80 2.70
C GLU A 224 12.35 -2.15 2.72
N ASP A 225 13.34 -2.36 1.83
CA ASP A 225 14.12 -3.61 1.82
C ASP A 225 14.84 -3.81 3.16
N ALA A 226 15.48 -2.75 3.68
CA ALA A 226 16.08 -2.79 5.00
C ALA A 226 15.05 -3.02 6.12
N ALA A 227 13.85 -2.44 6.02
CA ALA A 227 12.78 -2.66 6.99
C ALA A 227 12.28 -4.11 6.98
N LEU A 228 12.21 -4.77 5.82
CA LEU A 228 11.86 -6.19 5.72
C LEU A 228 12.88 -7.13 6.36
N GLU A 229 14.14 -6.70 6.41
CA GLU A 229 15.23 -7.44 7.06
C GLU A 229 15.29 -7.18 8.57
N LEU A 230 15.01 -5.95 8.99
CA LEU A 230 15.20 -5.50 10.38
C LEU A 230 13.94 -5.64 11.24
N LEU A 231 12.76 -5.57 10.63
CA LEU A 231 11.48 -5.50 11.32
C LEU A 231 10.57 -6.68 10.99
N GLY A 232 9.54 -6.81 11.81
CA GLY A 232 8.42 -7.68 11.55
C GLY A 232 8.74 -9.14 11.83
N SER A 233 7.72 -9.98 11.73
CA SER A 233 7.81 -11.39 12.10
C SER A 233 7.20 -12.27 11.02
N PRO A 234 7.42 -13.59 11.06
CA PRO A 234 6.68 -14.51 10.20
C PRO A 234 5.17 -14.29 10.35
N PHE A 235 4.47 -14.26 9.22
CA PHE A 235 3.02 -14.16 9.18
C PHE A 235 2.52 -15.16 8.13
N PRO A 236 2.19 -16.40 8.54
CA PRO A 236 1.64 -17.39 7.63
C PRO A 236 0.21 -17.01 7.22
N SER A 237 -0.18 -17.40 6.01
CA SER A 237 -1.55 -17.26 5.54
C SER A 237 -2.53 -18.02 6.44
N ALA A 238 -3.67 -17.40 6.77
CA ALA A 238 -4.74 -18.04 7.54
C ALA A 238 -5.46 -19.15 6.75
N TYR A 239 -5.41 -19.08 5.41
CA TYR A 239 -6.11 -19.99 4.51
C TYR A 239 -5.19 -20.43 3.37
N GLY A 240 -5.34 -21.67 2.92
CA GLY A 240 -4.76 -22.14 1.66
C GLY A 240 -5.56 -21.61 0.46
N THR A 241 -4.93 -21.54 -0.72
CA THR A 241 -5.53 -20.95 -1.92
C THR A 241 -6.87 -21.58 -2.31
N ASP A 242 -7.03 -22.90 -2.16
CA ASP A 242 -8.28 -23.60 -2.51
C ASP A 242 -9.43 -23.27 -1.55
N GLU A 243 -9.11 -23.05 -0.27
CA GLU A 243 -10.10 -22.60 0.70
C GLU A 243 -10.55 -21.17 0.40
N VAL A 244 -9.61 -20.28 0.05
CA VAL A 244 -9.94 -18.90 -0.37
C VAL A 244 -10.88 -18.91 -1.58
N LYS A 245 -10.57 -19.68 -2.64
CA LYS A 245 -11.45 -19.81 -3.83
C LYS A 245 -12.87 -20.23 -3.46
N ARG A 246 -13.00 -21.19 -2.54
CA ARG A 246 -14.31 -21.69 -2.10
C ARG A 246 -15.07 -20.64 -1.29
N LEU A 247 -14.41 -19.98 -0.34
CA LEU A 247 -15.02 -18.95 0.51
C LEU A 247 -15.45 -17.73 -0.32
N CYS A 248 -14.58 -17.21 -1.18
CA CYS A 248 -14.89 -16.07 -2.04
C CYS A 248 -16.03 -16.38 -3.02
N CYS A 249 -16.08 -17.58 -3.59
CA CYS A 249 -17.21 -18.01 -4.43
C CYS A 249 -18.53 -18.04 -3.65
N ALA A 250 -18.52 -18.54 -2.42
CA ALA A 250 -19.73 -18.58 -1.57
C ALA A 250 -20.24 -17.17 -1.24
N PHE A 251 -19.35 -16.21 -1.00
CA PHE A 251 -19.72 -14.82 -0.79
C PHE A 251 -20.28 -14.18 -2.08
N ALA A 252 -19.62 -14.38 -3.22
CA ALA A 252 -20.04 -13.85 -4.51
C ALA A 252 -21.46 -14.31 -4.91
N GLU A 253 -21.83 -15.57 -4.64
CA GLU A 253 -23.18 -16.07 -4.91
C GLU A 253 -24.27 -15.32 -4.14
N ARG A 254 -23.95 -14.75 -2.97
CA ARG A 254 -24.88 -13.98 -2.14
C ARG A 254 -25.06 -12.55 -2.63
N LEU A 255 -24.06 -12.02 -3.33
CA LEU A 255 -24.13 -10.69 -3.93
C LEU A 255 -25.04 -10.69 -5.16
N VAL A 256 -25.36 -11.85 -5.73
CA VAL A 256 -26.21 -11.95 -6.92
C VAL A 256 -27.63 -11.49 -6.60
N VAL A 257 -28.09 -10.48 -7.33
CA VAL A 257 -29.46 -9.97 -7.30
C VAL A 257 -30.00 -9.87 -8.73
N GLU A 258 -31.32 -9.80 -8.86
CA GLU A 258 -31.97 -9.57 -10.16
C GLU A 258 -32.27 -8.06 -10.33
N THR A 259 -31.84 -7.48 -11.44
CA THR A 259 -32.02 -6.06 -11.76
C THR A 259 -32.24 -5.92 -13.26
N ASN A 260 -33.31 -5.24 -13.66
CA ASN A 260 -33.73 -5.14 -15.07
C ASN A 260 -33.81 -6.51 -15.80
N GLY A 261 -34.22 -7.57 -15.09
CA GLY A 261 -34.25 -8.94 -15.63
C GLY A 261 -32.88 -9.59 -15.85
N ARG A 262 -31.79 -8.97 -15.37
CA ARG A 262 -30.40 -9.46 -15.43
C ARG A 262 -29.91 -9.84 -14.04
N LYS A 263 -28.94 -10.77 -13.99
CA LYS A 263 -28.25 -11.13 -12.74
C LYS A 263 -27.03 -10.25 -12.54
N MET A 264 -27.03 -9.47 -11.47
CA MET A 264 -25.99 -8.51 -11.13
C MET A 264 -25.38 -8.84 -9.77
N PHE A 265 -24.10 -8.53 -9.59
CA PHE A 265 -23.45 -8.55 -8.29
C PHE A 265 -23.62 -7.18 -7.62
N SER A 266 -24.22 -7.18 -6.44
CA SER A 266 -24.26 -6.01 -5.55
C SER A 266 -22.84 -5.57 -5.19
N ILE A 267 -22.63 -4.26 -5.03
CA ILE A 267 -21.36 -3.66 -4.57
C ILE A 267 -20.92 -4.10 -3.17
N GLY A 268 -21.77 -4.79 -2.41
CA GLY A 268 -21.40 -5.36 -1.13
C GLY A 268 -22.61 -5.56 -0.22
N GLN A 269 -22.36 -5.79 1.06
CA GLN A 269 -23.41 -5.90 2.07
C GLN A 269 -23.17 -4.93 3.23
N THR A 270 -24.27 -4.34 3.74
CA THR A 270 -24.29 -3.45 4.90
C THR A 270 -25.19 -4.02 6.00
N PRO A 271 -25.02 -3.62 7.27
CA PRO A 271 -25.85 -4.11 8.37
C PRO A 271 -27.35 -3.90 8.13
N ASP A 272 -28.18 -4.90 8.42
CA ASP A 272 -29.63 -4.91 8.14
C ASP A 272 -30.50 -4.41 9.33
N GLY A 273 -29.87 -4.06 10.44
CA GLY A 273 -30.54 -3.68 11.69
C GLY A 273 -31.19 -4.85 12.47
N LYS A 274 -31.03 -6.09 12.01
CA LYS A 274 -31.58 -7.33 12.59
C LYS A 274 -30.49 -8.32 13.02
N GLY A 275 -29.23 -7.88 13.04
CA GLY A 275 -28.08 -8.69 13.44
C GLY A 275 -27.37 -9.39 12.27
N GLY A 276 -27.76 -9.10 11.03
CA GLY A 276 -27.16 -9.63 9.81
C GLY A 276 -26.80 -8.54 8.80
N PHE A 277 -26.67 -8.95 7.55
CA PHE A 277 -26.31 -8.09 6.43
C PHE A 277 -27.31 -8.21 5.29
N GLN A 278 -27.50 -7.12 4.55
CA GLN A 278 -28.30 -7.06 3.34
C GLN A 278 -27.46 -6.47 2.20
N ASN A 279 -27.74 -6.90 0.96
CA ASN A 279 -27.06 -6.37 -0.21
C ASN A 279 -27.31 -4.86 -0.33
N ALA A 280 -26.24 -4.11 -0.56
CA ALA A 280 -26.32 -2.69 -0.87
C ALA A 280 -26.82 -2.49 -2.30
N GLU A 281 -27.56 -1.41 -2.53
CA GLU A 281 -27.93 -0.99 -3.87
C GLU A 281 -26.69 -0.43 -4.58
N GLY A 282 -26.42 -0.92 -5.79
CA GLY A 282 -25.25 -0.53 -6.58
C GLY A 282 -24.71 -1.71 -7.38
N TYR A 283 -24.47 -1.47 -8.67
CA TYR A 283 -23.91 -2.45 -9.61
C TYR A 283 -22.87 -1.74 -10.46
N GLU A 284 -21.61 -2.07 -10.21
CA GLU A 284 -20.45 -1.43 -10.83
C GLU A 284 -19.59 -2.50 -11.52
N PHE A 285 -19.16 -2.22 -12.75
CA PHE A 285 -18.41 -3.18 -13.56
C PHE A 285 -17.06 -3.54 -12.93
N GLY A 286 -16.30 -2.53 -12.52
CA GLY A 286 -15.00 -2.62 -11.86
C GLY A 286 -15.05 -2.09 -10.43
N TRP A 287 -14.02 -1.34 -10.03
CA TRP A 287 -13.77 -0.75 -8.70
C TRP A 287 -14.49 -1.45 -7.52
N CYS A 288 -15.58 -0.90 -6.96
CA CYS A 288 -16.22 -1.48 -5.76
C CYS A 288 -17.02 -2.75 -6.06
N GLY A 289 -17.72 -2.81 -7.20
CA GLY A 289 -18.64 -3.91 -7.54
C GLY A 289 -17.99 -5.15 -8.15
N GLN A 290 -16.94 -4.97 -8.94
CA GLN A 290 -16.20 -6.04 -9.62
C GLN A 290 -17.08 -7.03 -10.39
N ASN A 291 -18.20 -6.58 -10.96
CA ASN A 291 -19.13 -7.43 -11.70
C ASN A 291 -18.43 -8.20 -12.84
N GLY A 292 -17.59 -7.53 -13.63
CA GLY A 292 -16.86 -8.16 -14.73
C GLY A 292 -15.92 -9.27 -14.26
N MET A 293 -15.17 -9.02 -13.18
CA MET A 293 -14.24 -10.00 -12.61
C MET A 293 -15.00 -11.19 -12.00
N TYR A 294 -16.07 -10.94 -11.25
CA TYR A 294 -16.89 -12.02 -10.69
C TYR A 294 -17.56 -12.86 -11.77
N ALA A 295 -18.09 -12.24 -12.81
CA ALA A 295 -18.68 -12.96 -13.94
C ALA A 295 -17.64 -13.86 -14.62
N ARG A 296 -16.42 -13.36 -14.89
CA ARG A 296 -15.34 -14.20 -15.41
C ARG A 296 -14.99 -15.37 -14.47
N LEU A 297 -14.85 -15.12 -13.17
CA LEU A 297 -14.51 -16.16 -12.19
C LEU A 297 -15.62 -17.22 -12.05
N PHE A 298 -16.88 -16.79 -12.08
CA PHE A 298 -18.05 -17.68 -12.14
C PHE A 298 -18.04 -18.53 -13.41
N LEU A 299 -17.70 -17.92 -14.55
CA LEU A 299 -17.62 -18.61 -15.82
C LEU A 299 -16.51 -19.67 -15.82
N GLU A 300 -15.29 -19.31 -15.42
CA GLU A 300 -14.15 -20.23 -15.33
C GLU A 300 -14.44 -21.40 -14.40
N ARG A 301 -14.97 -21.12 -13.21
CA ARG A 301 -15.33 -22.15 -12.24
C ARG A 301 -16.48 -23.02 -12.77
N GLY A 302 -17.55 -22.41 -13.27
CA GLY A 302 -18.74 -23.09 -13.75
C GLY A 302 -18.44 -24.03 -14.91
N LEU A 303 -17.63 -23.61 -15.89
CA LEU A 303 -17.17 -24.45 -16.99
C LEU A 303 -16.31 -25.64 -16.49
N ARG A 304 -15.42 -25.39 -15.52
CA ARG A 304 -14.56 -26.42 -14.92
C ARG A 304 -15.33 -27.45 -14.09
N THR A 305 -16.40 -27.04 -13.40
CA THR A 305 -17.19 -27.93 -12.52
C THR A 305 -18.49 -28.43 -13.14
N GLY A 306 -18.87 -27.94 -14.32
CA GLY A 306 -20.18 -28.19 -14.94
C GLY A 306 -21.36 -27.48 -14.24
N ASP A 307 -21.10 -26.44 -13.44
CA ASP A 307 -22.14 -25.72 -12.70
C ASP A 307 -22.85 -24.69 -13.60
N GLN A 308 -24.03 -25.09 -14.10
CA GLN A 308 -24.85 -24.27 -14.98
C GLN A 308 -25.36 -22.99 -14.32
N LYS A 309 -25.53 -22.96 -12.99
CA LYS A 309 -26.01 -21.75 -12.29
C LYS A 309 -24.95 -20.65 -12.39
N LEU A 310 -23.69 -21.00 -12.16
CA LEU A 310 -22.57 -20.05 -12.26
C LEU A 310 -22.40 -19.56 -13.70
N ILE A 311 -22.44 -20.48 -14.68
CA ILE A 311 -22.34 -20.13 -16.10
C ILE A 311 -23.46 -19.17 -16.49
N CYS A 312 -24.73 -19.51 -16.26
CA CYS A 312 -25.85 -18.65 -16.64
C CYS A 312 -25.80 -17.29 -15.93
N THR A 313 -25.33 -17.24 -14.68
CA THR A 313 -25.15 -15.97 -13.96
C THR A 313 -24.08 -15.09 -14.62
N ALA A 314 -22.95 -15.67 -14.99
CA ALA A 314 -21.90 -14.94 -15.69
C ALA A 314 -22.34 -14.43 -17.07
N LEU A 315 -23.06 -15.27 -17.84
CA LEU A 315 -23.59 -14.89 -19.15
C LEU A 315 -24.59 -13.74 -19.03
N ASP A 316 -25.60 -13.88 -18.16
CA ASP A 316 -26.63 -12.85 -17.95
C ASP A 316 -26.00 -11.52 -17.53
N ASN A 317 -24.97 -11.56 -16.68
CA ASN A 317 -24.24 -10.40 -16.20
C ASN A 317 -23.48 -9.70 -17.34
N LEU A 318 -22.60 -10.40 -18.05
CA LEU A 318 -21.78 -9.81 -19.11
C LEU A 318 -22.63 -9.30 -20.29
N ASP A 319 -23.71 -10.02 -20.61
CA ASP A 319 -24.67 -9.59 -21.63
C ASP A 319 -25.42 -8.30 -21.26
N ALA A 320 -25.60 -8.02 -19.96
CA ALA A 320 -26.20 -6.76 -19.51
C ALA A 320 -25.36 -5.56 -19.95
N TRP A 321 -24.06 -5.57 -19.66
CA TRP A 321 -23.18 -4.45 -20.05
C TRP A 321 -22.95 -4.35 -21.56
N THR A 322 -22.86 -5.48 -22.25
CA THR A 322 -22.47 -5.51 -23.66
C THR A 322 -23.65 -5.30 -24.61
N HIS A 323 -24.89 -5.44 -24.14
CA HIS A 323 -26.10 -5.19 -24.94
C HIS A 323 -26.93 -3.99 -24.46
N GLU A 324 -26.92 -3.66 -23.16
CA GLU A 324 -27.79 -2.62 -22.60
C GLU A 324 -27.05 -1.36 -22.19
N ALA A 325 -25.76 -1.47 -21.80
CA ALA A 325 -24.98 -0.35 -21.27
C ALA A 325 -24.08 0.34 -22.30
N VAL A 326 -24.07 -0.11 -23.56
CA VAL A 326 -23.20 0.42 -24.61
C VAL A 326 -23.82 1.66 -25.26
N GLU A 327 -23.03 2.72 -25.38
CA GLU A 327 -23.44 3.98 -26.00
C GLU A 327 -22.91 4.17 -27.43
N GLU A 328 -23.42 5.18 -28.14
CA GLU A 328 -23.02 5.50 -29.52
C GLU A 328 -21.53 5.81 -29.63
N THR A 329 -20.95 6.44 -28.60
CA THR A 329 -19.51 6.76 -28.51
C THR A 329 -18.63 5.50 -28.52
N GLY A 330 -19.18 4.34 -28.16
CA GLY A 330 -18.44 3.10 -27.93
C GLY A 330 -17.99 2.87 -26.49
N LEU A 331 -18.20 3.84 -25.60
CA LEU A 331 -18.08 3.65 -24.16
C LEU A 331 -19.29 2.86 -23.62
N ILE A 332 -19.14 2.37 -22.39
CA ILE A 332 -20.23 1.73 -21.65
C ILE A 332 -20.50 2.49 -20.36
N HIS A 333 -21.76 2.52 -19.92
CA HIS A 333 -22.09 2.83 -18.54
C HIS A 333 -21.51 1.74 -17.63
N THR A 334 -20.57 2.11 -16.77
CA THR A 334 -19.94 1.18 -15.82
C THR A 334 -20.69 1.08 -14.51
N HIS A 335 -21.55 2.05 -14.19
CA HIS A 335 -22.51 1.99 -13.10
C HIS A 335 -23.92 1.70 -13.64
N TYR A 336 -24.33 0.43 -13.61
CA TYR A 336 -25.58 -0.01 -14.26
C TYR A 336 -26.83 0.67 -13.67
N HIS A 337 -26.87 0.81 -12.35
CA HIS A 337 -27.95 1.50 -11.66
C HIS A 337 -28.04 2.99 -12.01
N TRP A 338 -26.91 3.69 -12.19
CA TRP A 338 -26.91 5.09 -12.62
C TRP A 338 -27.50 5.25 -14.02
N MET A 339 -27.18 4.33 -14.93
CA MET A 339 -27.78 4.29 -16.26
C MET A 339 -29.30 4.10 -16.19
N LEU A 340 -29.78 3.10 -15.44
CA LEU A 340 -31.21 2.81 -15.33
C LEU A 340 -31.99 3.97 -14.71
N ASN A 341 -31.40 4.64 -13.71
CA ASN A 341 -32.05 5.70 -12.95
C ASN A 341 -31.81 7.11 -13.56
N GLY A 342 -30.90 7.24 -14.53
CA GLY A 342 -30.51 8.53 -15.11
C GLY A 342 -29.74 9.42 -14.13
N GLU A 343 -28.91 8.84 -13.25
CA GLU A 343 -28.18 9.55 -12.19
C GLU A 343 -26.89 10.22 -12.70
N SER A 344 -26.16 9.55 -13.58
CA SER A 344 -24.91 10.05 -14.17
C SER A 344 -24.62 9.38 -15.50
N ASP A 345 -24.09 10.17 -16.44
CA ASP A 345 -23.49 9.69 -17.69
C ASP A 345 -21.96 9.79 -17.65
N VAL A 346 -21.36 10.17 -16.52
CA VAL A 346 -19.90 10.30 -16.37
C VAL A 346 -19.35 9.06 -15.69
N GLU A 347 -18.39 8.41 -16.36
CA GLU A 347 -17.74 7.17 -15.92
C GLU A 347 -16.22 7.35 -15.88
N ASP A 348 -15.55 6.68 -14.95
CA ASP A 348 -14.11 6.79 -14.77
C ASP A 348 -13.31 5.73 -15.55
N THR A 349 -12.04 6.02 -15.78
CA THR A 349 -11.14 5.18 -16.58
C THR A 349 -10.66 3.95 -15.80
N CYS A 350 -10.79 3.90 -14.47
CA CYS A 350 -10.53 2.68 -13.70
C CYS A 350 -11.56 1.61 -14.07
N ASN A 351 -12.85 1.96 -13.99
CA ASN A 351 -13.94 1.07 -14.39
C ASN A 351 -13.89 0.70 -15.87
N LEU A 352 -13.66 1.66 -16.77
CA LEU A 352 -13.51 1.38 -18.21
C LEU A 352 -12.28 0.50 -18.50
N GLY A 353 -11.18 0.68 -17.76
CA GLY A 353 -10.00 -0.18 -17.85
C GLY A 353 -10.28 -1.62 -17.43
N PHE A 354 -10.99 -1.82 -16.33
CA PHE A 354 -11.50 -3.14 -15.92
C PHE A 354 -12.47 -3.72 -16.96
N ALA A 355 -13.32 -2.91 -17.58
CA ALA A 355 -14.21 -3.34 -18.66
C ALA A 355 -13.44 -3.93 -19.84
N VAL A 356 -12.43 -3.22 -20.33
CA VAL A 356 -11.58 -3.73 -21.41
C VAL A 356 -10.90 -5.03 -21.01
N LEU A 357 -10.34 -5.10 -19.80
CA LEU A 357 -9.62 -6.28 -19.32
C LEU A 357 -10.53 -7.50 -19.16
N GLU A 358 -11.60 -7.39 -18.39
CA GLU A 358 -12.40 -8.53 -17.98
C GLU A 358 -13.35 -9.01 -19.09
N LEU A 359 -13.87 -8.13 -19.95
CA LEU A 359 -14.62 -8.55 -21.15
C LEU A 359 -13.73 -9.35 -22.10
N THR A 360 -12.50 -8.90 -22.33
CA THR A 360 -11.54 -9.60 -23.21
C THR A 360 -11.15 -10.96 -22.64
N ARG A 361 -10.93 -11.06 -21.33
CA ARG A 361 -10.64 -12.34 -20.66
C ARG A 361 -11.84 -13.28 -20.69
N ALA A 362 -13.04 -12.79 -20.38
CA ALA A 362 -14.26 -13.59 -20.43
C ALA A 362 -14.53 -14.13 -21.84
N TRP A 363 -14.35 -13.29 -22.87
CA TRP A 363 -14.41 -13.75 -24.27
C TRP A 363 -13.38 -14.85 -24.55
N SER A 364 -12.13 -14.65 -24.13
CA SER A 364 -11.06 -15.64 -24.32
C SER A 364 -11.37 -16.98 -23.63
N VAL A 365 -12.01 -16.95 -22.46
CA VAL A 365 -12.48 -18.15 -21.75
C VAL A 365 -13.56 -18.87 -22.57
N MET A 366 -14.59 -18.17 -23.05
CA MET A 366 -15.64 -18.79 -23.88
C MET A 366 -15.08 -19.39 -25.17
N ARG A 367 -14.25 -18.63 -25.87
CA ARG A 367 -13.65 -19.03 -27.15
C ARG A 367 -12.79 -20.29 -27.00
N LYS A 368 -12.04 -20.41 -25.91
CA LYS A 368 -11.27 -21.64 -25.59
C LYS A 368 -12.16 -22.85 -25.28
N ASN A 369 -13.41 -22.62 -24.87
CA ASN A 369 -14.40 -23.67 -24.59
C ASN A 369 -15.39 -23.90 -25.75
N GLY A 370 -15.12 -23.34 -26.93
CA GLY A 370 -15.86 -23.65 -28.17
C GLY A 370 -17.10 -22.78 -28.43
N GLU A 371 -17.35 -21.75 -27.63
CA GLU A 371 -18.40 -20.75 -27.86
C GLU A 371 -17.79 -19.39 -28.17
N ASP A 372 -18.35 -18.68 -29.15
CA ASP A 372 -17.95 -17.31 -29.46
C ASP A 372 -18.97 -16.32 -28.88
N ARG A 373 -18.46 -15.19 -28.37
CA ARG A 373 -19.24 -14.09 -27.79
C ARG A 373 -18.72 -12.76 -28.36
N PRO A 374 -18.82 -12.55 -29.68
CA PRO A 374 -18.13 -11.46 -30.36
C PRO A 374 -18.52 -10.07 -29.82
N GLU A 375 -19.73 -9.93 -29.28
CA GLU A 375 -20.24 -8.69 -28.69
C GLU A 375 -19.41 -8.23 -27.48
N TRP A 376 -18.90 -9.16 -26.67
CA TRP A 376 -18.07 -8.84 -25.52
C TRP A 376 -16.70 -8.30 -25.92
N LEU A 377 -16.06 -8.96 -26.89
CA LEU A 377 -14.79 -8.50 -27.43
C LEU A 377 -14.97 -7.16 -28.17
N GLU A 378 -16.08 -6.98 -28.87
CA GLU A 378 -16.36 -5.74 -29.58
C GLU A 378 -16.60 -4.56 -28.65
N ALA A 379 -17.32 -4.76 -27.53
CA ALA A 379 -17.46 -3.73 -26.50
C ALA A 379 -16.09 -3.31 -25.94
N ALA A 380 -15.23 -4.28 -25.59
CA ALA A 380 -13.86 -3.99 -25.13
C ALA A 380 -13.04 -3.20 -26.17
N ARG A 381 -13.12 -3.58 -27.46
CA ARG A 381 -12.45 -2.86 -28.55
C ARG A 381 -12.95 -1.44 -28.71
N ARG A 382 -14.26 -1.20 -28.65
CA ARG A 382 -14.85 0.13 -28.82
C ARG A 382 -14.44 1.07 -27.69
N ILE A 383 -14.40 0.60 -26.45
CA ILE A 383 -13.88 1.38 -25.31
C ILE A 383 -12.41 1.74 -25.53
N ALA A 384 -11.58 0.76 -25.91
CA ALA A 384 -10.16 0.98 -26.16
C ALA A 384 -9.92 1.94 -27.34
N ASP A 385 -10.64 1.78 -28.46
CA ASP A 385 -10.57 2.67 -29.62
C ASP A 385 -10.96 4.10 -29.26
N PHE A 386 -12.02 4.28 -28.47
CA PHE A 386 -12.42 5.59 -27.97
C PHE A 386 -11.27 6.24 -27.17
N LEU A 387 -10.74 5.57 -26.14
CA LEU A 387 -9.71 6.15 -25.27
C LEU A 387 -8.39 6.40 -26.02
N ILE A 388 -8.00 5.53 -26.95
CA ILE A 388 -6.82 5.74 -27.81
C ILE A 388 -7.00 6.95 -28.72
N SER A 389 -8.18 7.13 -29.32
CA SER A 389 -8.44 8.28 -30.21
C SER A 389 -8.54 9.61 -29.47
N HIS A 390 -8.84 9.59 -28.17
CA HIS A 390 -8.92 10.77 -27.30
C HIS A 390 -7.66 10.97 -26.43
N TRP A 391 -6.56 10.29 -26.76
CA TRP A 391 -5.28 10.49 -26.07
C TRP A 391 -4.85 11.96 -26.07
N ALA A 392 -4.48 12.48 -24.91
CA ALA A 392 -3.88 13.81 -24.75
C ALA A 392 -2.43 13.70 -24.27
N ASP A 393 -1.49 14.41 -24.89
CA ASP A 393 -0.06 14.32 -24.53
C ASP A 393 0.27 14.84 -23.12
N GLU A 394 -0.62 15.65 -22.52
CA GLU A 394 -0.48 16.13 -21.13
C GLU A 394 -1.15 15.21 -20.11
N HIS A 395 -2.19 14.48 -20.52
CA HIS A 395 -3.12 13.81 -19.60
C HIS A 395 -3.27 12.29 -19.83
N GLY A 396 -2.70 11.77 -20.91
CA GLY A 396 -2.85 10.37 -21.30
C GLY A 396 -4.29 10.04 -21.68
N PHE A 397 -4.87 9.06 -20.99
CA PHE A 397 -6.25 8.58 -21.22
C PHE A 397 -7.32 9.33 -20.43
N GLY A 398 -6.95 10.35 -19.65
CA GLY A 398 -7.87 11.07 -18.79
C GLY A 398 -8.34 10.25 -17.58
N LYS A 399 -9.14 10.89 -16.73
CA LYS A 399 -9.75 10.27 -15.55
C LYS A 399 -11.19 9.87 -15.77
N ALA A 400 -12.03 10.77 -16.27
CA ALA A 400 -13.47 10.51 -16.42
C ALA A 400 -14.05 11.10 -17.71
N TRP A 401 -15.06 10.43 -18.24
CA TRP A 401 -15.63 10.67 -19.55
C TRP A 401 -17.15 10.60 -19.50
N ASN A 402 -17.82 11.52 -20.18
CA ASN A 402 -19.25 11.39 -20.45
C ASN A 402 -19.46 10.33 -21.54
N VAL A 403 -20.14 9.23 -21.21
CA VAL A 403 -20.27 8.08 -22.11
C VAL A 403 -21.21 8.34 -23.29
N LYS A 404 -22.10 9.32 -23.21
CA LYS A 404 -23.02 9.69 -24.30
C LYS A 404 -22.43 10.73 -25.25
N THR A 405 -21.74 11.73 -24.72
CA THR A 405 -21.19 12.85 -25.52
C THR A 405 -19.74 12.63 -25.93
N GLY A 406 -18.99 11.80 -25.20
CA GLY A 406 -17.55 11.63 -25.37
C GLY A 406 -16.72 12.77 -24.76
N GLU A 407 -17.34 13.72 -24.07
CA GLU A 407 -16.61 14.82 -23.44
C GLU A 407 -15.79 14.34 -22.24
N CYS A 408 -14.53 14.81 -22.16
CA CYS A 408 -13.69 14.55 -21.00
C CYS A 408 -14.18 15.39 -19.81
N ALA A 409 -14.67 14.73 -18.76
CA ALA A 409 -15.18 15.37 -17.55
C ALA A 409 -14.05 15.72 -16.57
N ASP A 410 -13.03 14.87 -16.48
CA ASP A 410 -11.83 15.10 -15.69
C ASP A 410 -10.62 14.49 -16.41
N PRO A 411 -9.64 15.31 -16.82
CA PRO A 411 -8.48 14.81 -17.56
C PRO A 411 -7.33 14.35 -16.64
N ALA A 412 -7.31 14.72 -15.36
CA ALA A 412 -6.10 14.65 -14.55
C ALA A 412 -5.98 13.37 -13.71
N GLY A 413 -4.74 12.92 -13.51
CA GLY A 413 -4.39 11.82 -12.62
C GLY A 413 -3.70 10.65 -13.34
N THR A 414 -3.30 9.65 -12.57
CA THR A 414 -2.64 8.41 -13.05
C THR A 414 -3.63 7.30 -13.37
N ILE A 415 -4.88 7.44 -12.93
CA ILE A 415 -5.98 6.48 -13.15
C ILE A 415 -6.13 5.97 -14.59
N GLY A 416 -5.78 6.76 -15.61
CA GLY A 416 -5.81 6.28 -16.99
C GLY A 416 -4.91 5.06 -17.24
N ALA A 417 -3.94 4.79 -16.36
CA ALA A 417 -3.11 3.60 -16.39
C ALA A 417 -3.90 2.27 -16.27
N TYR A 418 -5.11 2.28 -15.70
CA TYR A 418 -5.98 1.10 -15.62
C TYR A 418 -6.32 0.49 -16.98
N LEU A 419 -6.20 1.27 -18.07
CA LEU A 419 -6.41 0.75 -19.43
C LEU A 419 -5.25 -0.15 -19.91
N ILE A 420 -4.03 0.00 -19.36
CA ILE A 420 -2.82 -0.67 -19.88
C ILE A 420 -2.95 -2.20 -19.86
N PRO A 421 -3.33 -2.86 -18.74
CA PRO A 421 -3.50 -4.31 -18.73
C PRO A 421 -4.56 -4.77 -19.76
N GLY A 422 -5.65 -4.02 -19.91
CA GLY A 422 -6.70 -4.31 -20.88
C GLY A 422 -6.22 -4.23 -22.34
N LEU A 423 -5.39 -3.24 -22.68
CA LEU A 423 -4.79 -3.12 -24.02
C LEU A 423 -3.84 -4.29 -24.33
N VAL A 424 -3.07 -4.74 -23.34
CA VAL A 424 -2.19 -5.90 -23.52
C VAL A 424 -3.02 -7.17 -23.73
N GLU A 425 -4.06 -7.37 -22.93
CA GLU A 425 -4.97 -8.51 -23.10
C GLU A 425 -5.69 -8.49 -24.47
N LEU A 426 -6.14 -7.31 -24.93
CA LEU A 426 -6.72 -7.13 -26.26
C LEU A 426 -5.73 -7.49 -27.37
N TYR A 427 -4.45 -7.09 -27.24
CA TYR A 427 -3.42 -7.50 -28.18
C TYR A 427 -3.29 -9.03 -28.25
N LEU A 428 -3.26 -9.72 -27.10
CA LEU A 428 -3.17 -11.18 -27.05
C LEU A 428 -4.42 -11.87 -27.66
N ALA A 429 -5.59 -11.26 -27.53
CA ALA A 429 -6.86 -11.79 -28.04
C ALA A 429 -7.06 -11.54 -29.55
N ASP A 430 -6.75 -10.33 -30.03
CA ASP A 430 -7.09 -9.80 -31.36
C ASP A 430 -5.89 -9.72 -32.32
N GLY A 431 -4.66 -9.69 -31.79
CA GLY A 431 -3.42 -9.67 -32.58
C GLY A 431 -3.12 -8.37 -33.32
N ARG A 432 -3.89 -7.29 -33.10
CA ARG A 432 -3.63 -6.00 -33.76
C ARG A 432 -2.57 -5.20 -32.99
N GLU A 433 -1.50 -4.84 -33.68
CA GLU A 433 -0.34 -4.14 -33.10
C GLU A 433 -0.70 -2.79 -32.45
N ARG A 434 -1.73 -2.09 -32.95
CA ARG A 434 -2.19 -0.80 -32.40
C ARG A 434 -2.48 -0.85 -30.89
N TRP A 435 -2.96 -2.00 -30.39
CA TRP A 435 -3.24 -2.20 -28.96
C TRP A 435 -1.96 -2.22 -28.14
N LEU A 436 -0.97 -2.97 -28.62
CA LEU A 436 0.34 -3.09 -27.98
C LEU A 436 1.10 -1.77 -28.03
N GLU A 437 1.05 -1.04 -29.14
CA GLU A 437 1.66 0.29 -29.28
C GLU A 437 1.05 1.30 -28.31
N ALA A 438 -0.28 1.30 -28.16
CA ALA A 438 -0.97 2.14 -27.18
C ALA A 438 -0.59 1.79 -25.74
N ALA A 439 -0.52 0.49 -25.40
CA ALA A 439 -0.08 0.04 -24.08
C ALA A 439 1.35 0.50 -23.77
N ARG A 440 2.27 0.33 -24.72
CA ARG A 440 3.67 0.78 -24.61
C ARG A 440 3.77 2.30 -24.44
N ARG A 441 3.02 3.08 -25.23
CA ARG A 441 2.96 4.54 -25.14
C ARG A 441 2.48 4.97 -23.75
N ALA A 442 1.37 4.41 -23.29
CA ALA A 442 0.78 4.73 -22.01
C ALA A 442 1.70 4.36 -20.83
N CYS A 443 2.30 3.17 -20.86
CA CYS A 443 3.24 2.73 -19.83
C CYS A 443 4.44 3.69 -19.71
N ARG A 444 5.06 4.09 -20.84
CA ARG A 444 6.13 5.10 -20.83
C ARG A 444 5.65 6.45 -20.30
N PHE A 445 4.49 6.91 -20.75
CA PHE A 445 3.94 8.19 -20.34
C PHE A 445 3.75 8.30 -18.83
N TYR A 446 3.01 7.37 -18.22
CA TYR A 446 2.77 7.39 -16.76
C TYR A 446 4.05 7.06 -15.97
N ARG A 447 4.97 6.24 -16.50
CA ARG A 447 6.28 6.04 -15.88
C ARG A 447 7.05 7.36 -15.77
N ASP A 448 7.16 8.07 -16.89
CA ASP A 448 7.99 9.26 -17.00
C ASP A 448 7.38 10.45 -16.24
N ARG A 449 6.04 10.57 -16.26
CA ARG A 449 5.30 11.65 -15.59
C ARG A 449 5.12 11.41 -14.09
N ASP A 450 4.78 10.18 -13.68
CA ASP A 450 4.24 9.90 -12.34
C ASP A 450 5.19 9.04 -11.49
N LEU A 451 5.71 7.93 -12.05
CA LEU A 451 6.61 7.06 -11.27
C LEU A 451 7.97 7.72 -11.02
N PHE A 452 8.53 8.44 -12.00
CA PHE A 452 9.79 9.17 -11.78
C PHE A 452 9.69 10.28 -10.73
N SER A 453 8.51 10.83 -10.50
CA SER A 453 8.25 11.77 -9.39
C SER A 453 7.83 11.08 -8.09
N PHE A 454 7.73 9.75 -8.07
CA PHE A 454 7.23 8.96 -6.93
C PHE A 454 5.83 9.41 -6.47
N GLN A 455 4.93 9.69 -7.42
CA GLN A 455 3.57 10.20 -7.14
C GLN A 455 2.56 9.63 -8.15
N CYS A 456 1.76 8.64 -7.74
CA CYS A 456 0.62 8.13 -8.50
C CYS A 456 -0.71 8.59 -7.87
N THR A 457 -1.72 8.86 -8.68
CA THR A 457 -2.86 9.68 -8.25
C THR A 457 -4.22 9.28 -8.82
N ALA A 458 -5.27 9.55 -8.04
CA ALA A 458 -6.69 9.44 -8.37
C ALA A 458 -7.26 8.04 -8.67
N GLY A 459 -6.60 6.96 -8.22
CA GLY A 459 -7.04 5.57 -8.39
C GLY A 459 -8.05 5.10 -7.34
N ALA A 460 -7.95 5.62 -6.12
CA ALA A 460 -8.98 5.46 -5.09
C ALA A 460 -10.12 6.47 -5.38
N LEU A 461 -11.16 6.02 -6.10
CA LEU A 461 -12.14 6.88 -6.80
C LEU A 461 -12.95 7.82 -5.89
N ASP A 462 -13.06 7.51 -4.61
CA ASP A 462 -13.72 8.31 -3.58
C ASP A 462 -12.80 9.37 -2.94
N THR A 463 -11.58 9.50 -3.45
CA THR A 463 -10.58 10.50 -3.07
C THR A 463 -10.00 11.19 -4.30
N TYR A 464 -9.38 12.36 -4.08
CA TYR A 464 -8.68 13.08 -5.14
C TYR A 464 -7.32 13.54 -4.63
N CYS A 465 -6.43 12.55 -4.44
CA CYS A 465 -5.12 12.68 -3.82
C CYS A 465 -4.11 11.67 -4.41
N ILE A 466 -2.93 11.60 -3.80
CA ILE A 466 -1.91 10.57 -4.05
C ILE A 466 -2.35 9.25 -3.40
N ASP A 467 -2.26 8.15 -4.14
CA ASP A 467 -2.70 6.82 -3.71
C ASP A 467 -1.78 5.69 -4.18
N LYS A 468 -2.01 4.48 -3.65
CA LYS A 468 -1.34 3.26 -4.09
C LYS A 468 -1.94 2.69 -5.38
N GLU A 469 -3.26 2.75 -5.54
CA GLU A 469 -4.03 1.88 -6.44
C GLU A 469 -3.64 2.10 -7.90
N SER A 470 -3.38 3.37 -8.27
CA SER A 470 -3.01 3.77 -9.62
C SER A 470 -1.67 3.19 -10.10
N SER A 471 -0.80 2.76 -9.18
CA SER A 471 0.47 2.11 -9.53
C SER A 471 0.31 0.62 -9.85
N GLY A 472 -0.74 -0.03 -9.35
CA GLY A 472 -0.97 -1.45 -9.59
C GLY A 472 -1.22 -1.82 -11.07
N PRO A 473 -2.03 -1.09 -11.86
CA PRO A 473 -2.14 -1.37 -13.29
C PRO A 473 -0.85 -1.05 -14.06
N LEU A 474 0.00 -0.12 -13.59
CA LEU A 474 1.34 0.09 -14.15
C LEU A 474 2.23 -1.12 -13.91
N LEU A 475 2.23 -1.68 -12.69
CA LEU A 475 2.97 -2.89 -12.37
C LEU A 475 2.49 -4.08 -13.22
N ALA A 476 1.19 -4.36 -13.22
CA ALA A 476 0.62 -5.48 -13.98
C ALA A 476 0.82 -5.31 -15.49
N GLY A 477 0.59 -4.10 -16.02
CA GLY A 477 0.77 -3.77 -17.42
C GLY A 477 2.22 -3.86 -17.88
N ALA A 478 3.17 -3.33 -17.10
CA ALA A 478 4.59 -3.40 -17.41
C ALA A 478 5.14 -4.84 -17.39
N LEU A 479 4.70 -5.68 -16.45
CA LEU A 479 5.05 -7.11 -16.45
C LEU A 479 4.46 -7.83 -17.66
N ALA A 480 3.22 -7.53 -18.04
CA ALA A 480 2.61 -8.12 -19.24
C ALA A 480 3.32 -7.69 -20.53
N LEU A 481 3.76 -6.43 -20.62
CA LEU A 481 4.64 -5.95 -21.69
C LEU A 481 5.98 -6.68 -21.69
N TYR A 482 6.60 -6.86 -20.53
CA TYR A 482 7.85 -7.62 -20.38
C TYR A 482 7.69 -9.11 -20.78
N GLU A 483 6.51 -9.68 -20.64
CA GLU A 483 6.20 -11.04 -21.08
C GLU A 483 6.19 -11.17 -22.60
N ILE A 484 5.64 -10.17 -23.31
CA ILE A 484 5.62 -10.10 -24.77
C ILE A 484 7.00 -9.74 -25.32
N ASP A 485 7.69 -8.81 -24.67
CA ASP A 485 8.93 -8.20 -25.14
C ASP A 485 9.89 -8.06 -23.95
N LYS A 486 10.99 -8.80 -23.97
CA LYS A 486 11.95 -8.87 -22.85
C LYS A 486 12.85 -7.62 -22.71
N ALA A 487 12.40 -6.46 -23.19
CA ALA A 487 13.12 -5.21 -23.05
C ALA A 487 13.22 -4.76 -21.58
N GLU A 488 14.41 -4.33 -21.15
CA GLU A 488 14.67 -3.93 -19.76
C GLU A 488 13.79 -2.76 -19.31
N GLU A 489 13.37 -1.86 -20.22
CA GLU A 489 12.53 -0.72 -19.88
C GLU A 489 11.18 -1.12 -19.22
N TRP A 490 10.65 -2.29 -19.59
CA TRP A 490 9.40 -2.80 -19.02
C TRP A 490 9.62 -3.42 -17.64
N LEU A 491 10.71 -4.17 -17.47
CA LEU A 491 11.10 -4.69 -16.16
C LEU A 491 11.44 -3.55 -15.19
N GLU A 492 12.11 -2.52 -15.66
CA GLU A 492 12.40 -1.32 -14.90
C GLU A 492 11.12 -0.61 -14.47
N CYS A 493 10.18 -0.37 -15.39
CA CYS A 493 8.88 0.21 -15.06
C CYS A 493 8.12 -0.63 -14.02
N ALA A 494 8.15 -1.96 -14.14
CA ALA A 494 7.53 -2.87 -13.19
C ALA A 494 8.18 -2.76 -11.79
N LYS A 495 9.51 -2.69 -11.69
CA LYS A 495 10.21 -2.47 -10.41
C LYS A 495 9.82 -1.14 -9.77
N LEU A 496 9.77 -0.05 -10.54
CA LEU A 496 9.38 1.27 -10.04
C LEU A 496 7.94 1.29 -9.52
N ALA A 497 7.00 0.73 -10.28
CA ALA A 497 5.60 0.61 -9.86
C ALA A 497 5.46 -0.28 -8.63
N GLY A 498 6.22 -1.39 -8.57
CA GLY A 498 6.24 -2.30 -7.42
C GLY A 498 6.76 -1.64 -6.15
N TRP A 499 7.89 -0.92 -6.21
CA TRP A 499 8.43 -0.18 -5.06
C TRP A 499 7.48 0.92 -4.61
N TYR A 500 6.93 1.71 -5.54
CA TYR A 500 5.94 2.73 -5.19
C TYR A 500 4.72 2.11 -4.50
N PHE A 501 4.15 1.02 -5.05
CA PHE A 501 3.02 0.33 -4.43
C PHE A 501 3.36 -0.14 -3.00
N CYS A 502 4.55 -0.71 -2.81
CA CYS A 502 4.97 -1.26 -1.52
C CYS A 502 5.33 -0.20 -0.48
N SER A 503 5.52 1.07 -0.87
CA SER A 503 5.66 2.18 0.08
C SER A 503 4.43 2.41 0.96
N TRP A 504 3.28 1.89 0.50
CA TRP A 504 2.01 1.88 1.25
C TRP A 504 1.83 0.64 2.12
N MET A 505 2.74 -0.33 2.08
CA MET A 505 2.67 -1.59 2.82
C MET A 505 3.24 -1.47 4.23
N PHE A 506 2.48 -1.91 5.24
CA PHE A 506 2.95 -1.99 6.62
C PHE A 506 4.05 -3.05 6.80
N HIS A 507 5.17 -2.63 7.38
CA HIS A 507 6.33 -3.46 7.72
C HIS A 507 6.34 -3.90 9.19
N HIS A 508 5.29 -3.57 9.93
CA HIS A 508 5.14 -3.89 11.34
C HIS A 508 3.68 -4.11 11.72
N ASP A 509 3.48 -4.76 12.86
CA ASP A 509 2.19 -4.79 13.53
C ASP A 509 2.04 -3.57 14.44
N ILE A 510 0.88 -2.91 14.43
CA ILE A 510 0.55 -1.93 15.47
C ILE A 510 0.35 -2.66 16.81
N ILE A 511 0.56 -1.96 17.93
CA ILE A 511 0.23 -2.51 19.26
C ILE A 511 -1.23 -2.19 19.51
N PRO A 512 -2.13 -3.18 19.48
CA PRO A 512 -3.55 -2.91 19.64
C PRO A 512 -3.83 -2.53 21.10
N GLY A 513 -4.74 -1.57 21.30
CA GLY A 513 -5.27 -1.30 22.64
C GLY A 513 -6.08 -2.51 23.14
N GLU A 514 -6.05 -2.80 24.45
CA GLU A 514 -6.63 -4.02 25.04
C GLU A 514 -8.12 -4.23 24.66
N ASN A 515 -8.87 -3.15 24.44
CA ASN A 515 -10.29 -3.19 24.12
C ASN A 515 -10.61 -2.95 22.63
N SER A 516 -9.59 -2.84 21.78
CA SER A 516 -9.76 -2.65 20.34
C SER A 516 -10.19 -3.94 19.65
N ASP A 517 -10.81 -3.82 18.48
CA ASP A 517 -11.21 -4.98 17.68
C ASP A 517 -9.98 -5.73 17.15
N PHE A 518 -8.88 -5.04 16.89
CA PHE A 518 -7.62 -5.70 16.54
C PHE A 518 -7.13 -6.63 17.65
N ALA A 519 -7.22 -6.23 18.92
CA ALA A 519 -6.89 -7.11 20.05
C ALA A 519 -7.90 -8.27 20.18
N ARG A 520 -9.20 -7.99 20.04
CA ARG A 520 -10.27 -8.99 20.20
C ARG A 520 -10.26 -10.07 19.12
N TYR A 521 -9.99 -9.68 17.88
CA TYR A 521 -10.05 -10.56 16.71
C TYR A 521 -8.67 -10.95 16.18
N GLY A 522 -7.59 -10.51 16.84
CA GLY A 522 -6.22 -10.87 16.49
C GLY A 522 -5.78 -10.35 15.12
N TYR A 523 -6.25 -9.16 14.73
CA TYR A 523 -5.88 -8.57 13.44
C TYR A 523 -4.43 -8.09 13.45
N ARG A 524 -3.68 -8.47 12.42
CA ARG A 524 -2.30 -8.07 12.18
C ARG A 524 -2.24 -7.06 11.05
N THR A 525 -1.54 -5.94 11.26
CA THR A 525 -1.37 -4.91 10.23
C THR A 525 -0.21 -5.21 9.30
N LEU A 526 0.76 -6.03 9.71
CA LEU A 526 1.91 -6.42 8.88
C LEU A 526 1.44 -6.96 7.51
N GLY A 527 2.01 -6.42 6.43
CA GLY A 527 1.66 -6.75 5.05
C GLY A 527 0.42 -6.03 4.52
N GLY A 528 -0.39 -5.39 5.36
CA GLY A 528 -1.54 -4.60 4.93
C GLY A 528 -1.11 -3.32 4.20
N THR A 529 -1.98 -2.77 3.37
CA THR A 529 -1.67 -1.56 2.58
C THR A 529 -2.61 -0.41 2.94
N SER A 530 -2.07 0.77 3.25
CA SER A 530 -2.89 1.99 3.44
C SER A 530 -3.52 2.42 2.09
N VAL A 531 -4.74 2.95 2.06
CA VAL A 531 -5.46 3.24 0.80
C VAL A 531 -4.81 4.39 0.02
N SER A 532 -4.75 5.57 0.65
CA SER A 532 -4.25 6.80 0.05
C SER A 532 -3.85 7.81 1.13
N ALA A 533 -3.29 8.95 0.72
CA ALA A 533 -2.97 10.01 1.67
C ALA A 533 -4.23 10.59 2.34
N GLN A 534 -5.38 10.56 1.63
CA GLN A 534 -6.66 11.10 2.12
C GLN A 534 -7.49 10.05 2.89
N HIS A 535 -7.40 8.77 2.51
CA HIS A 535 -8.04 7.64 3.18
C HIS A 535 -7.01 6.77 3.92
N HIS A 536 -6.81 7.08 5.20
CA HIS A 536 -5.71 6.56 6.00
C HIS A 536 -6.08 5.30 6.80
N HIS A 537 -6.71 4.33 6.14
CA HIS A 537 -6.96 3.00 6.70
C HIS A 537 -6.32 1.89 5.85
N ILE A 538 -6.21 0.69 6.41
CA ILE A 538 -5.74 -0.49 5.67
C ILE A 538 -6.93 -1.16 4.99
N ASP A 539 -6.72 -1.64 3.78
CA ASP A 539 -7.64 -2.48 3.02
C ASP A 539 -6.90 -3.74 2.48
N PRO A 540 -7.62 -4.73 1.93
CA PRO A 540 -7.03 -5.91 1.31
C PRO A 540 -6.67 -5.75 -0.18
N TRP A 541 -6.58 -4.52 -0.73
CA TRP A 541 -6.33 -4.28 -2.17
C TRP A 541 -5.01 -4.89 -2.64
N GLY A 542 -4.01 -4.94 -1.75
CA GLY A 542 -2.73 -5.61 -1.97
C GLY A 542 -2.83 -7.05 -2.49
N ALA A 543 -3.95 -7.75 -2.28
CA ALA A 543 -4.20 -9.08 -2.87
C ALA A 543 -3.92 -9.10 -4.38
N LEU A 544 -4.44 -8.10 -5.12
CA LEU A 544 -4.32 -8.05 -6.58
C LEU A 544 -2.86 -7.96 -7.07
N MET A 545 -1.96 -7.44 -6.23
CA MET A 545 -0.54 -7.28 -6.54
C MET A 545 0.30 -8.50 -6.19
N VAL A 546 -0.19 -9.42 -5.35
CA VAL A 546 0.56 -10.62 -4.92
C VAL A 546 1.11 -11.43 -6.11
N PRO A 547 0.33 -11.74 -7.17
CA PRO A 547 0.88 -12.47 -8.32
C PRO A 547 1.99 -11.69 -9.04
N GLN A 548 1.90 -10.36 -9.08
CA GLN A 548 2.85 -9.49 -9.77
C GLN A 548 4.19 -9.44 -9.02
N LEU A 549 4.14 -9.33 -7.69
CA LEU A 549 5.33 -9.36 -6.84
C LEU A 549 6.01 -10.73 -6.90
N LEU A 550 5.26 -11.83 -6.93
CA LEU A 550 5.82 -13.17 -7.15
C LEU A 550 6.46 -13.32 -8.54
N ARG A 551 5.91 -12.69 -9.58
CA ARG A 551 6.55 -12.64 -10.91
C ARG A 551 7.85 -11.85 -10.87
N LEU A 552 7.88 -10.68 -10.22
CA LEU A 552 9.11 -9.91 -10.03
C LEU A 552 10.18 -10.73 -9.33
N TRP A 553 9.83 -11.45 -8.26
CA TRP A 553 10.75 -12.38 -7.59
C TRP A 553 11.29 -13.45 -8.56
N LYS A 554 10.40 -14.12 -9.31
CA LYS A 554 10.81 -15.16 -10.27
C LYS A 554 11.73 -14.63 -11.38
N ILE A 555 11.55 -13.38 -11.80
CA ILE A 555 12.36 -12.73 -12.84
C ILE A 555 13.71 -12.27 -12.28
N THR A 556 13.72 -11.67 -11.09
CA THR A 556 14.89 -10.95 -10.55
C THR A 556 15.73 -11.79 -9.59
N GLY A 557 15.15 -12.81 -8.97
CA GLY A 557 15.73 -13.56 -7.85
C GLY A 557 15.74 -12.80 -6.52
N ASP A 558 15.25 -11.56 -6.48
CA ASP A 558 15.25 -10.73 -5.28
C ASP A 558 14.13 -11.15 -4.32
N TRP A 559 14.55 -11.74 -3.19
CA TRP A 559 13.66 -12.36 -2.20
C TRP A 559 12.75 -11.34 -1.50
N HIS A 560 13.08 -10.05 -1.49
CA HIS A 560 12.22 -9.05 -0.86
C HIS A 560 10.87 -8.94 -1.57
N TRP A 561 10.81 -9.17 -2.88
CA TRP A 561 9.53 -9.23 -3.62
C TRP A 561 8.66 -10.40 -3.15
N HIS A 562 9.26 -11.57 -2.94
CA HIS A 562 8.56 -12.71 -2.38
C HIS A 562 8.05 -12.40 -0.96
N ARG A 563 8.91 -11.82 -0.11
CA ARG A 563 8.54 -11.46 1.26
C ARG A 563 7.34 -10.51 1.30
N ARG A 564 7.35 -9.46 0.48
CA ARG A 564 6.22 -8.54 0.31
C ARG A 564 4.96 -9.28 -0.11
N ALA A 565 5.05 -10.12 -1.15
CA ALA A 565 3.93 -10.90 -1.66
C ALA A 565 3.31 -11.82 -0.59
N SER A 566 4.14 -12.58 0.14
CA SER A 566 3.67 -13.48 1.20
C SER A 566 3.00 -12.75 2.35
N LEU A 567 3.57 -11.62 2.80
CA LEU A 567 2.98 -10.81 3.87
C LEU A 567 1.68 -10.14 3.43
N MET A 568 1.63 -9.56 2.23
CA MET A 568 0.41 -8.99 1.66
C MET A 568 -0.70 -10.03 1.54
N TRP A 569 -0.36 -11.24 1.06
CA TRP A 569 -1.34 -12.32 0.95
C TRP A 569 -1.87 -12.75 2.32
N ALA A 570 -0.96 -12.96 3.29
CA ALA A 570 -1.36 -13.33 4.65
C ALA A 570 -2.28 -12.26 5.26
N ASN A 571 -1.96 -10.98 5.06
CA ASN A 571 -2.79 -9.88 5.52
C ASN A 571 -4.17 -9.87 4.85
N ALA A 572 -4.21 -9.98 3.52
CA ALA A 572 -5.43 -9.85 2.73
C ALA A 572 -6.45 -10.94 3.04
N VAL A 573 -6.03 -12.15 3.42
CA VAL A 573 -6.96 -13.27 3.67
C VAL A 573 -7.28 -13.51 5.15
N GLN A 574 -6.56 -12.89 6.09
CA GLN A 574 -6.69 -13.17 7.53
C GLN A 574 -8.11 -12.96 8.07
N ASN A 575 -8.90 -12.10 7.42
CA ASN A 575 -10.22 -11.70 7.89
C ASN A 575 -11.39 -12.19 7.05
N LEU A 576 -11.16 -13.11 6.10
CA LEU A 576 -12.25 -13.89 5.51
C LEU A 576 -13.01 -14.63 6.62
N ALA A 577 -14.33 -14.57 6.60
CA ALA A 577 -15.15 -15.39 7.48
C ALA A 577 -15.02 -16.87 7.08
N PRO A 578 -14.79 -17.78 8.04
CA PRO A 578 -14.65 -19.20 7.75
C PRO A 578 -15.99 -19.80 7.30
N SER A 579 -15.99 -21.07 6.89
CA SER A 579 -17.19 -21.76 6.35
C SER A 579 -18.41 -21.70 7.28
N GLN A 580 -18.18 -21.75 8.59
CA GLN A 580 -19.22 -21.66 9.62
C GLN A 580 -19.65 -20.21 9.95
N GLY A 581 -19.04 -19.21 9.30
CA GLY A 581 -19.21 -17.79 9.61
C GLY A 581 -18.45 -17.35 10.86
N LYS A 582 -18.52 -16.05 11.16
CA LYS A 582 -18.00 -15.43 12.39
C LYS A 582 -18.84 -14.21 12.79
N THR A 583 -18.80 -13.82 14.06
CA THR A 583 -19.50 -12.62 14.54
C THR A 583 -18.50 -11.54 14.94
N ILE A 584 -18.68 -10.33 14.40
CA ILE A 584 -17.97 -9.11 14.81
C ILE A 584 -19.05 -8.05 15.09
N HIS A 585 -18.92 -7.31 16.20
CA HIS A 585 -19.89 -6.30 16.65
C HIS A 585 -21.34 -6.81 16.83
N GLY A 586 -21.51 -8.11 17.10
CA GLY A 586 -22.84 -8.73 17.18
C GLY A 586 -23.50 -8.98 15.82
N LEU A 587 -22.82 -8.67 14.71
CA LEU A 587 -23.28 -8.91 13.34
C LEU A 587 -22.66 -10.21 12.81
N PHE A 588 -23.51 -11.16 12.41
CA PHE A 588 -23.05 -12.43 11.85
C PHE A 588 -22.58 -12.25 10.40
N ARG A 589 -21.36 -12.69 10.13
CA ARG A 589 -20.72 -12.72 8.81
C ARG A 589 -20.67 -14.15 8.31
N GLU A 590 -21.29 -14.40 7.18
CA GLU A 590 -21.33 -15.71 6.55
C GLU A 590 -20.02 -16.06 5.84
N ALA A 591 -19.88 -17.29 5.38
CA ALA A 591 -18.67 -17.78 4.73
C ALA A 591 -18.16 -16.84 3.62
N GLY A 592 -16.88 -16.47 3.71
CA GLY A 592 -16.19 -15.60 2.75
C GLY A 592 -16.44 -14.11 2.92
N ALA A 593 -17.39 -13.69 3.77
CA ALA A 593 -17.58 -12.29 4.10
C ALA A 593 -16.30 -11.68 4.70
N GLN A 594 -15.98 -10.45 4.30
CA GLN A 594 -14.78 -9.73 4.71
C GLN A 594 -15.09 -8.25 4.81
N ASN A 595 -14.56 -7.62 5.86
CA ASN A 595 -14.64 -6.19 6.06
C ASN A 595 -13.66 -5.47 5.13
N GLU A 596 -14.05 -4.29 4.65
CA GLU A 596 -13.22 -3.49 3.75
C GLU A 596 -12.10 -2.78 4.52
N GLY A 597 -12.46 -2.06 5.58
CA GLY A 597 -11.57 -1.10 6.23
C GLY A 597 -11.09 -1.52 7.62
N TYR A 598 -9.78 -1.39 7.84
CA TYR A 598 -9.09 -1.67 9.10
C TYR A 598 -8.37 -0.41 9.60
N HIS A 599 -8.91 0.21 10.65
CA HIS A 599 -8.50 1.54 11.14
C HIS A 599 -7.31 1.41 12.09
N HIS A 600 -6.11 1.40 11.54
CA HIS A 600 -4.85 1.17 12.25
C HIS A 600 -4.34 2.39 13.05
N CYS A 601 -4.78 3.61 12.70
CA CYS A 601 -4.49 4.85 13.41
C CYS A 601 -5.78 5.53 13.90
N CYS A 602 -5.67 6.72 14.51
CA CYS A 602 -6.82 7.54 14.92
C CYS A 602 -7.53 8.13 13.69
N TRP A 603 -8.12 7.27 12.85
CA TRP A 603 -8.81 7.61 11.61
C TRP A 603 -10.12 6.83 11.48
N GLY A 604 -11.16 7.49 10.97
CA GLY A 604 -12.43 6.87 10.59
C GLY A 604 -13.42 6.81 11.76
N ASP A 605 -13.84 5.59 12.08
CA ASP A 605 -14.95 5.33 12.99
C ASP A 605 -14.62 5.47 14.48
N PRO A 606 -15.63 5.78 15.33
CA PRO A 606 -15.50 5.69 16.78
C PRO A 606 -15.04 4.29 17.22
N GLY A 607 -13.91 4.23 17.90
CA GLY A 607 -13.25 2.96 18.29
C GLY A 607 -11.85 2.81 17.70
N ALA A 608 -11.50 3.61 16.69
CA ALA A 608 -10.14 3.75 16.23
C ALA A 608 -9.23 4.36 17.34
N PRO A 609 -7.94 3.97 17.42
CA PRO A 609 -7.27 2.98 16.59
C PRO A 609 -7.60 1.53 16.96
N GLY A 610 -7.57 0.65 15.96
CA GLY A 610 -7.82 -0.78 16.06
C GLY A 610 -9.28 -1.18 15.83
N PHE A 611 -10.03 -0.42 15.02
CA PHE A 611 -11.42 -0.71 14.65
C PHE A 611 -11.52 -1.41 13.29
N ILE A 612 -12.52 -2.27 13.12
CA ILE A 612 -12.83 -2.96 11.85
C ILE A 612 -14.20 -2.47 11.36
N ASN A 613 -14.29 -1.89 10.16
CA ASN A 613 -15.57 -1.37 9.67
C ASN A 613 -16.62 -2.47 9.45
N ASP A 614 -17.90 -2.12 9.37
CA ASP A 614 -18.99 -3.07 9.10
C ASP A 614 -19.46 -3.05 7.64
N TRP A 615 -18.63 -2.58 6.70
CA TRP A 615 -18.92 -2.69 5.27
C TRP A 615 -18.28 -3.95 4.70
N LEU A 616 -19.10 -4.87 4.19
CA LEU A 616 -18.66 -6.05 3.45
C LEU A 616 -18.66 -5.78 1.94
N VAL A 617 -17.71 -4.98 1.45
CA VAL A 617 -17.63 -4.61 0.02
C VAL A 617 -17.40 -5.85 -0.84
N ALA A 618 -17.78 -5.81 -2.12
CA ALA A 618 -17.63 -6.92 -3.06
C ALA A 618 -16.18 -7.12 -3.56
N TRP A 619 -15.42 -6.04 -3.78
CA TRP A 619 -14.09 -6.14 -4.38
C TRP A 619 -13.03 -6.96 -3.61
N PRO A 620 -12.97 -6.97 -2.25
CA PRO A 620 -11.95 -7.72 -1.51
C PRO A 620 -11.89 -9.20 -1.89
N GLN A 621 -13.06 -9.84 -1.96
CA GLN A 621 -13.18 -11.25 -2.28
C GLN A 621 -12.96 -11.52 -3.76
N ALA A 622 -13.31 -10.58 -4.65
CA ALA A 622 -12.99 -10.67 -6.08
C ALA A 622 -11.47 -10.74 -6.28
N PHE A 623 -10.73 -9.84 -5.63
CA PHE A 623 -9.27 -9.79 -5.72
C PHE A 623 -8.61 -10.99 -5.07
N CYS A 624 -9.06 -11.41 -3.88
CA CYS A 624 -8.57 -12.62 -3.23
C CYS A 624 -8.82 -13.87 -4.09
N TRP A 625 -10.01 -14.03 -4.68
CA TRP A 625 -10.30 -15.17 -5.56
C TRP A 625 -9.46 -15.13 -6.83
N ASN A 626 -9.44 -13.99 -7.53
CA ASN A 626 -8.64 -13.84 -8.74
C ASN A 626 -7.15 -14.11 -8.52
N THR A 627 -6.63 -13.70 -7.36
CA THR A 627 -5.25 -13.96 -6.95
C THR A 627 -5.04 -15.44 -6.70
N ALA A 628 -5.93 -16.09 -5.94
CA ALA A 628 -5.83 -17.51 -5.62
C ALA A 628 -5.88 -18.40 -6.88
N GLU A 629 -6.51 -17.97 -7.97
CA GLU A 629 -6.48 -18.70 -9.25
C GLU A 629 -5.11 -18.61 -9.96
N GLN A 630 -4.25 -17.66 -9.60
CA GLN A 630 -2.94 -17.41 -10.23
C GLN A 630 -1.72 -17.88 -9.43
N ILE A 631 -1.92 -18.22 -8.15
CA ILE A 631 -0.84 -18.61 -7.24
C ILE A 631 -1.14 -19.96 -6.58
N THR A 632 -0.11 -20.56 -5.99
CA THR A 632 -0.23 -21.77 -5.18
C THR A 632 0.32 -21.53 -3.77
N ASP A 633 -0.09 -22.34 -2.80
CA ASP A 633 0.51 -22.31 -1.44
C ASP A 633 2.04 -22.51 -1.48
N ALA A 634 2.54 -23.23 -2.48
CA ALA A 634 3.97 -23.45 -2.68
C ALA A 634 4.71 -22.20 -3.19
N ASP A 635 4.04 -21.31 -3.93
CA ASP A 635 4.61 -20.02 -4.35
C ASP A 635 4.81 -19.06 -3.18
N LEU A 636 4.04 -19.23 -2.10
CA LEU A 636 4.04 -18.37 -0.91
C LEU A 636 4.94 -18.91 0.22
N ALA A 637 5.35 -20.16 0.12
CA ALA A 637 6.17 -20.82 1.12
C ALA A 637 7.58 -20.22 1.15
N ASP A 638 8.03 -19.81 2.33
CA ASP A 638 9.30 -19.13 2.54
C ASP A 638 10.48 -19.88 1.86
N PRO A 639 11.14 -19.29 0.85
CA PRO A 639 12.27 -19.92 0.17
C PRO A 639 13.47 -20.11 1.13
N ALA A 640 13.61 -19.29 2.18
CA ALA A 640 14.69 -19.41 3.16
C ALA A 640 14.51 -20.61 4.13
N GLN A 641 13.27 -21.11 4.31
CA GLN A 641 13.07 -22.36 5.05
C GLN A 641 13.62 -23.58 4.32
N LYS A 642 13.81 -23.53 2.99
CA LYS A 642 14.46 -24.60 2.22
C LYS A 642 15.98 -24.59 2.37
N SER A 643 16.62 -23.44 2.62
CA SER A 643 18.07 -23.32 2.82
C SER A 643 18.54 -23.60 4.26
N HIS A 644 17.66 -23.47 5.26
CA HIS A 644 18.02 -23.74 6.67
C HIS A 644 18.10 -25.23 7.05
N LYS A 645 17.95 -26.16 6.10
CA LYS A 645 18.35 -27.56 6.26
C LYS A 645 19.74 -27.90 5.71
N GLY A 646 20.50 -26.91 5.24
CA GLY A 646 21.90 -27.12 4.91
C GLY A 646 22.56 -25.91 4.28
N SER A 647 23.22 -25.08 5.08
CA SER A 647 24.48 -24.42 4.71
C SER A 647 24.93 -23.52 5.84
N ASP A 648 26.13 -23.84 6.34
CA ASP A 648 26.92 -22.94 7.17
C ASP A 648 27.15 -21.60 6.45
N ILE A 649 27.20 -20.56 7.28
CA ILE A 649 27.57 -19.18 6.97
C ILE A 649 28.75 -19.15 5.98
N VAL A 650 28.46 -18.83 4.71
CA VAL A 650 29.50 -18.60 3.70
C VAL A 650 30.10 -17.22 3.97
N LYS A 651 31.34 -17.21 4.44
CA LYS A 651 32.20 -16.02 4.52
C LYS A 651 32.48 -15.48 3.10
N PRO A 652 32.62 -14.16 2.92
CA PRO A 652 33.00 -13.58 1.63
C PRO A 652 34.40 -14.04 1.21
N SER A 653 34.52 -14.58 -0.01
CA SER A 653 35.80 -14.91 -0.62
C SER A 653 36.56 -13.65 -1.03
N GLU A 654 37.79 -13.52 -0.53
CA GLU A 654 38.75 -12.49 -0.89
C GLU A 654 39.29 -12.68 -2.33
N THR A 655 39.69 -11.55 -2.92
CA THR A 655 40.71 -11.38 -3.97
C THR A 655 40.41 -11.79 -5.42
N PHE A 656 40.06 -10.78 -6.23
CA PHE A 656 40.55 -10.67 -7.62
C PHE A 656 41.87 -9.89 -7.60
N GLN A 657 42.99 -10.60 -7.82
CA GLN A 657 44.26 -9.98 -8.20
C GLN A 657 44.40 -9.99 -9.73
N LYS A 658 44.78 -8.83 -10.24
CA LYS A 658 45.24 -8.56 -11.61
C LYS A 658 46.43 -9.44 -11.96
N ASN A 659 46.44 -10.03 -13.15
CA ASN A 659 47.66 -10.49 -13.80
C ASN A 659 48.01 -9.49 -14.91
N ASP A 660 49.11 -8.76 -14.70
CA ASP A 660 49.93 -8.16 -15.75
C ASP A 660 51.15 -9.07 -15.97
N THR A 661 51.64 -9.13 -17.23
CA THR A 661 52.91 -9.72 -17.73
C THR A 661 53.06 -11.25 -17.56
N GLU A 662 53.44 -12.05 -18.56
CA GLU A 662 54.23 -11.89 -19.79
C GLU A 662 53.75 -12.91 -20.84
#